data_AF-A0A2S3U3U2-F1
#
_entry.id   AF-A0A2S3U3U2-F1
#
_cell.length_a   1.000
_cell.length_b   1.000
_cell.length_c   1.000
_cell.angle_alpha   90.00
_cell.angle_beta   90.00
_cell.angle_gamma   90.00
#
_symmetry.space_group_name_H-M   'P 1'
#
loop_
_entity.id
_entity.type
_entity.pdbx_description
1 polymer ?
#
loop_
_entity_poly.entity_id
_entity_poly.type
_entity_poly.pdbx_seq_one_letter_code
_entity_poly.pdbx_strand_id
1 'polypeptide(L)'
;MATRIGIRQLVEFVLRQGDLNEVKNSQNTALNGAKIHRQLQSSRGEDYDSEVYLKKIVTMNDTDYIIAGRADGIQLNDDGALIEEIKTSDQVFEDLSTNTLTLYWGQIKVYGYLLLQEHPDLEQVTLQLTYFQVINEKITKTQQILHRAELDAFFHDLITEYEYWLTLRADLRRQRNASIEDLPFPFPAFRPGQHELAGAVYKTIRLQKRLFVEAPTGTGKTISTLFPAIKAMGEDVIERLFYLTAKQSTRHVAEEAVTLMSHDGLKLKSITLTAKDQIRFPEEQDVLPEDNPYMIGYYDRLKPALKDLLTHEDQITRSVIEQYARKHTVDPFEFSLDTSLFCDVIICDYNYLFDPLVYLQRFFSERDDDNFFLIDEVHNLVSRSRDMYSAAVSDQPISALLKLAKPDKSQPSDDLQRELKKVRRSFTRISKTLIDDQVTEQVLPDPPDKLLRTLRTFNEFVTDWLAQQKPGPLLDAVRDYFFACLTFVKIGDLYDGSYQTRFVLDGHHLTIKELCLDPSDFLNRSLELGSGAVLFSATLTPMAYYQRVLGGEANSLAYQLPSPFPPKHQAILVTQYVQTTYHEREHNVPRIIASLHAMLTAKHGNYLVFFPSYGYLLQIKTAFEAAYPDVATTRPSLDDGCNCPADLFEPVFSQHPRKPYSVSAYWVVSSPKALTYVATV
;
A
#
# COMPACT_ATOMS: atom_id res chain seq x y z
N MET A 1 18.20 17.05 23.37
CA MET A 1 17.18 18.05 23.00
C MET A 1 15.83 17.43 23.33
N ALA A 2 14.94 18.17 23.99
CA ALA A 2 13.59 17.68 24.27
C ALA A 2 12.82 17.44 22.95
N THR A 3 12.14 16.31 22.85
CA THR A 3 11.37 15.93 21.66
C THR A 3 10.16 16.86 21.52
N ARG A 4 9.94 17.39 20.32
CA ARG A 4 8.85 18.33 20.07
C ARG A 4 7.59 17.59 19.65
N ILE A 5 6.46 17.93 20.28
CA ILE A 5 5.12 17.45 19.93
C ILE A 5 4.32 18.64 19.38
N GLY A 6 3.80 18.52 18.17
CA GLY A 6 2.92 19.54 17.60
C GLY A 6 1.56 19.54 18.29
N ILE A 7 1.05 20.73 18.66
CA ILE A 7 -0.26 20.86 19.32
C ILE A 7 -1.38 20.23 18.48
N ARG A 8 -1.36 20.46 17.16
CA ARG A 8 -2.32 19.84 16.24
C ARG A 8 -2.27 18.32 16.26
N GLN A 9 -1.06 17.74 16.22
CA GLN A 9 -0.86 16.29 16.26
C GLN A 9 -1.35 15.68 17.58
N LEU A 10 -1.06 16.34 18.71
CA LEU A 10 -1.53 15.94 20.03
C LEU A 10 -3.08 15.91 20.08
N VAL A 11 -3.72 17.00 19.64
CA VAL A 11 -5.17 17.13 19.62
C VAL A 11 -5.81 16.11 18.66
N GLU A 12 -5.30 15.98 17.44
CA GLU A 12 -5.79 14.99 16.45
C GLU A 12 -5.62 13.55 16.93
N PHE A 13 -4.60 13.23 17.72
CA PHE A 13 -4.42 11.88 18.25
C PHE A 13 -5.36 11.60 19.43
N VAL A 14 -5.50 12.54 20.36
CA VAL A 14 -6.24 12.30 21.62
C VAL A 14 -7.75 12.48 21.46
N LEU A 15 -8.18 13.52 20.73
CA LEU A 15 -9.56 14.00 20.67
C LEU A 15 -10.33 13.57 19.43
N ARG A 16 -9.71 12.82 18.51
CA ARG A 16 -10.39 12.31 17.32
C ARG A 16 -11.48 11.30 17.70
N GLN A 17 -12.66 11.53 17.16
CA GLN A 17 -13.92 10.86 17.49
C GLN A 17 -14.80 10.72 16.24
N GLY A 18 -15.90 9.97 16.36
CA GLY A 18 -16.88 9.81 15.29
C GLY A 18 -16.51 8.80 14.20
N ASP A 19 -17.08 9.01 13.02
CA ASP A 19 -17.16 8.01 11.96
C ASP A 19 -15.88 7.92 11.12
N LEU A 20 -15.63 6.75 10.55
CA LEU A 20 -14.46 6.50 9.70
C LEU A 20 -14.47 7.35 8.41
N ASN A 21 -15.65 7.50 7.79
CA ASN A 21 -15.83 8.23 6.55
C ASN A 21 -16.31 9.66 6.82
N GLU A 22 -15.44 10.52 7.32
CA GLU A 22 -15.69 11.96 7.21
C GLU A 22 -15.48 12.38 5.75
N VAL A 23 -16.56 12.81 5.08
CA VAL A 23 -16.52 13.37 3.73
C VAL A 23 -15.70 14.67 3.76
N LYS A 24 -14.38 14.56 3.57
CA LYS A 24 -13.49 15.71 3.42
C LYS A 24 -13.47 16.17 1.97
N ASN A 25 -14.54 16.83 1.56
CA ASN A 25 -14.57 17.58 0.29
C ASN A 25 -13.94 18.95 0.52
N SER A 26 -12.61 19.03 0.51
CA SER A 26 -11.97 20.31 0.24
C SER A 26 -10.97 20.21 -0.91
N GLN A 27 -11.21 21.01 -1.93
CA GLN A 27 -10.32 21.20 -3.07
C GLN A 27 -9.28 22.30 -2.79
N ASN A 28 -9.25 22.85 -1.55
CA ASN A 28 -8.33 23.93 -1.21
C ASN A 28 -6.90 23.44 -1.07
N THR A 29 -6.05 23.96 -1.95
CA THR A 29 -4.60 23.81 -1.80
C THR A 29 -4.12 24.58 -0.57
N ALA A 30 -3.12 24.04 0.13
CA ALA A 30 -2.49 24.69 1.29
C ALA A 30 -2.01 26.12 0.97
N LEU A 31 -1.60 26.37 -0.29
CA LEU A 31 -1.20 27.68 -0.78
C LEU A 31 -2.35 28.70 -0.83
N ASN A 32 -3.56 28.26 -1.19
CA ASN A 32 -4.74 29.12 -1.17
C ASN A 32 -5.15 29.46 0.27
N GLY A 33 -5.16 28.46 1.15
CA GLY A 33 -5.42 28.66 2.59
C GLY A 33 -4.46 29.69 3.22
N ALA A 34 -3.16 29.57 2.97
CA ALA A 34 -2.16 30.51 3.48
C ALA A 34 -2.30 31.95 2.93
N LYS A 35 -2.86 32.13 1.72
CA LYS A 35 -3.17 33.47 1.21
C LYS A 35 -4.37 34.07 1.94
N ILE A 36 -5.42 33.28 2.14
CA ILE A 36 -6.63 33.70 2.86
C ILE A 36 -6.30 34.07 4.31
N HIS A 37 -5.49 33.27 5.02
CA HIS A 37 -5.04 33.59 6.38
C HIS A 37 -4.35 34.96 6.44
N ARG A 38 -3.37 35.21 5.56
CA ARG A 38 -2.67 36.50 5.50
C ARG A 38 -3.61 37.66 5.19
N GLN A 39 -4.58 37.48 4.30
CA GLN A 39 -5.58 38.50 4.00
C GLN A 39 -6.43 38.82 5.24
N LEU A 40 -6.92 37.79 5.95
CA LEU A 40 -7.72 37.98 7.16
C LEU A 40 -6.91 38.64 8.28
N GLN A 41 -5.67 38.21 8.49
CA GLN A 41 -4.76 38.78 9.50
C GLN A 41 -4.42 40.25 9.20
N SER A 42 -4.20 40.61 7.93
CA SER A 42 -3.90 41.99 7.53
C SER A 42 -5.04 42.98 7.80
N SER A 43 -6.27 42.49 8.02
CA SER A 43 -7.44 43.30 8.37
C SER A 43 -7.60 43.56 9.87
N ARG A 44 -6.69 43.05 10.71
CA ARG A 44 -6.74 43.18 12.19
C ARG A 44 -6.06 44.47 12.66
N GLY A 45 -6.36 44.90 13.89
CA GLY A 45 -5.85 46.14 14.49
C GLY A 45 -4.38 46.04 14.94
N GLU A 46 -3.84 47.14 15.48
CA GLU A 46 -2.44 47.18 15.96
C GLU A 46 -2.17 46.25 17.15
N ASP A 47 -3.17 45.96 17.98
CA ASP A 47 -3.06 45.10 19.16
C ASP A 47 -3.13 43.59 18.84
N TYR A 48 -3.06 43.22 17.56
CA TYR A 48 -3.16 41.84 17.08
C TYR A 48 -1.81 41.33 16.56
N ASP A 49 -1.26 40.33 17.25
CA ASP A 49 -0.09 39.59 16.79
C ASP A 49 -0.53 38.39 15.97
N SER A 50 -0.07 38.33 14.72
CA SER A 50 -0.32 37.19 13.83
C SER A 50 0.74 36.10 13.99
N GLU A 51 0.35 34.84 13.83
CA GLU A 51 1.27 33.69 13.72
C GLU A 51 2.19 33.49 14.94
N VAL A 52 1.61 33.61 16.13
CA VAL A 52 2.34 33.58 17.41
C VAL A 52 2.76 32.16 17.78
N TYR A 53 4.05 31.97 18.05
CA TYR A 53 4.60 30.68 18.46
C TYR A 53 4.49 30.48 19.97
N LEU A 54 3.69 29.50 20.38
CA LEU A 54 3.48 29.13 21.78
C LEU A 54 4.13 27.77 22.07
N LYS A 55 4.71 27.63 23.27
CA LYS A 55 5.33 26.37 23.71
C LYS A 55 5.28 26.17 25.22
N LYS A 56 5.27 24.91 25.66
CA LYS A 56 5.48 24.52 27.06
C LYS A 56 6.29 23.23 27.15
N ILE A 57 7.15 23.16 28.16
CA ILE A 57 7.82 21.91 28.52
C ILE A 57 6.89 21.13 29.45
N VAL A 58 6.61 19.89 29.08
CA VAL A 58 5.81 18.95 29.87
C VAL A 58 6.64 17.68 30.04
N THR A 59 6.80 17.25 31.28
CA THR A 59 7.44 15.98 31.60
C THR A 59 6.41 14.87 31.52
N MET A 60 6.64 13.87 30.67
CA MET A 60 5.82 12.66 30.53
C MET A 60 6.76 11.46 30.53
N ASN A 61 6.46 10.41 31.29
CA ASN A 61 7.31 9.22 31.41
C ASN A 61 8.81 9.58 31.68
N ASP A 62 9.04 10.42 32.70
CA ASP A 62 10.36 10.92 33.13
C ASP A 62 11.19 11.63 32.05
N THR A 63 10.55 12.06 30.95
CA THR A 63 11.21 12.72 29.83
C THR A 63 10.54 14.05 29.52
N ASP A 64 11.34 15.09 29.29
CA ASP A 64 10.84 16.41 28.92
C ASP A 64 10.49 16.47 27.43
N TYR A 65 9.24 16.87 27.15
CA TYR A 65 8.74 17.12 25.80
C TYR A 65 8.38 18.59 25.64
N ILE A 66 8.59 19.13 24.44
CA ILE A 66 8.17 20.49 24.10
C ILE A 66 6.86 20.39 23.32
N ILE A 67 5.76 20.76 23.95
CA ILE A 67 4.47 20.91 23.28
C ILE A 67 4.43 22.30 22.67
N ALA A 68 4.32 22.38 21.34
CA ALA A 68 4.40 23.65 20.65
C ALA A 68 3.56 23.74 19.38
N GLY A 69 3.16 24.95 19.02
CA GLY A 69 2.37 25.25 17.84
C GLY A 69 2.38 26.74 17.52
N ARG A 70 1.69 27.12 16.45
CA ARG A 70 1.53 28.51 16.03
C ARG A 70 0.04 28.84 16.04
N ALA A 71 -0.37 29.77 16.90
CA ALA A 71 -1.72 30.31 16.88
C ALA A 71 -1.82 31.31 15.73
N ASP A 72 -2.92 31.31 14.97
CA ASP A 72 -3.09 32.23 13.84
C ASP A 72 -3.11 33.69 14.30
N GLY A 73 -3.64 33.96 15.49
CA GLY A 73 -3.66 35.29 16.08
C GLY A 73 -3.83 35.33 17.58
N ILE A 74 -3.21 36.32 18.21
CA ILE A 74 -3.43 36.67 19.62
C ILE A 74 -3.64 38.19 19.70
N GLN A 75 -4.67 38.61 20.43
CA GLN A 75 -4.90 40.01 20.76
C GLN A 75 -4.90 40.17 22.28
N LEU A 76 -4.09 41.11 22.76
CA LEU A 76 -3.94 41.44 24.18
C LEU A 76 -4.22 42.94 24.35
N ASN A 77 -5.26 43.29 25.08
CA ASN A 77 -5.60 44.68 25.38
C ASN A 77 -6.20 44.83 26.79
N ASP A 78 -6.57 46.05 27.16
CA ASP A 78 -7.18 46.36 28.47
C ASP A 78 -8.51 45.61 28.71
N ASP A 79 -9.19 45.17 27.64
CA ASP A 79 -10.44 44.41 27.69
C ASP A 79 -10.22 42.89 27.87
N GLY A 80 -8.98 42.41 27.79
CA GLY A 80 -8.58 41.02 28.06
C GLY A 80 -7.75 40.38 26.94
N ALA A 81 -7.69 39.05 26.96
CA ALA A 81 -6.98 38.25 25.97
C ALA A 81 -7.93 37.52 25.02
N LEU A 82 -7.58 37.52 23.73
CA LEU A 82 -8.26 36.80 22.67
C LEU A 82 -7.26 35.94 21.90
N ILE A 83 -7.58 34.66 21.70
CA ILE A 83 -6.87 33.79 20.77
C ILE A 83 -7.77 33.49 19.58
N GLU A 84 -7.22 33.63 18.38
CA GLU A 84 -7.89 33.31 17.12
C GLU A 84 -7.19 32.13 16.43
N GLU A 85 -7.99 31.14 16.02
CA GLU A 85 -7.59 30.13 15.03
C GLU A 85 -8.48 30.28 13.79
N ILE A 86 -7.85 30.29 12.62
CA ILE A 86 -8.49 30.46 11.33
C ILE A 86 -8.56 29.10 10.65
N LYS A 87 -9.73 28.73 10.11
CA LYS A 87 -9.91 27.51 9.33
C LYS A 87 -10.53 27.84 7.98
N THR A 88 -9.92 27.34 6.90
CA THR A 88 -10.39 27.52 5.53
C THR A 88 -10.89 26.21 4.95
N SER A 89 -12.11 26.19 4.41
CA SER A 89 -12.69 24.99 3.78
C SER A 89 -13.79 25.37 2.80
N ASP A 90 -14.17 24.45 1.92
CA ASP A 90 -15.27 24.63 0.97
C ASP A 90 -16.64 24.33 1.59
N GLN A 91 -16.65 23.48 2.63
CA GLN A 91 -17.84 23.05 3.34
C GLN A 91 -18.51 24.20 4.11
N VAL A 92 -19.84 24.14 4.22
CA VAL A 92 -20.64 25.07 5.02
C VAL A 92 -20.34 24.84 6.51
N PHE A 93 -20.18 25.92 7.29
CA PHE A 93 -19.80 25.82 8.71
C PHE A 93 -20.83 25.03 9.53
N GLU A 94 -22.11 25.24 9.25
CA GLU A 94 -23.22 24.59 9.92
C GLU A 94 -23.27 23.07 9.66
N ASP A 95 -22.60 22.57 8.62
CA ASP A 95 -22.54 21.15 8.24
C ASP A 95 -21.28 20.45 8.77
N LEU A 96 -20.40 21.14 9.51
CA LEU A 96 -19.20 20.54 10.08
C LEU A 96 -19.56 19.46 11.11
N SER A 97 -18.84 18.33 11.06
CA SER A 97 -19.02 17.26 12.04
C SER A 97 -18.67 17.73 13.45
N THR A 98 -19.33 17.14 14.46
CA THR A 98 -19.00 17.38 15.87
C THR A 98 -17.54 17.08 16.16
N ASN A 99 -16.97 16.05 15.53
CA ASN A 99 -15.55 15.73 15.63
C ASN A 99 -14.65 16.85 15.07
N THR A 100 -14.94 17.37 13.88
CA THR A 100 -14.17 18.49 13.30
C THR A 100 -14.16 19.71 14.21
N LEU A 101 -15.32 20.07 14.76
CA LEU A 101 -15.43 21.15 15.73
C LEU A 101 -14.67 20.84 17.02
N THR A 102 -14.72 19.61 17.51
CA THR A 102 -13.98 19.16 18.70
C THR A 102 -12.47 19.31 18.52
N LEU A 103 -11.95 18.95 17.35
CA LEU A 103 -10.53 19.11 17.01
C LEU A 103 -10.13 20.59 16.89
N TYR A 104 -10.95 21.42 16.22
CA TYR A 104 -10.69 22.85 16.10
C TYR A 104 -10.67 23.54 17.46
N TRP A 105 -11.69 23.31 18.29
CA TRP A 105 -11.74 23.86 19.64
C TRP A 105 -10.68 23.28 20.55
N GLY A 106 -10.32 22.00 20.40
CA GLY A 106 -9.24 21.38 21.15
C GLY A 106 -7.91 22.10 20.93
N GLN A 107 -7.60 22.43 19.67
CA GLN A 107 -6.39 23.19 19.32
C GLN A 107 -6.38 24.59 19.96
N ILE A 108 -7.49 25.32 19.84
CA ILE A 108 -7.62 26.68 20.40
C ILE A 108 -7.53 26.66 21.93
N LYS A 109 -8.12 25.65 22.59
CA LYS A 109 -8.02 25.47 24.05
C LYS A 109 -6.59 25.26 24.51
N VAL A 110 -5.78 24.47 23.78
CA VAL A 110 -4.36 24.32 24.13
C VAL A 110 -3.63 25.66 24.01
N TYR A 111 -3.87 26.45 22.95
CA TYR A 111 -3.30 27.79 22.86
C TYR A 111 -3.76 28.70 24.00
N GLY A 112 -5.04 28.65 24.36
CA GLY A 112 -5.63 29.38 25.50
C GLY A 112 -4.92 29.07 26.81
N TYR A 113 -4.73 27.79 27.08
CA TYR A 113 -3.97 27.32 28.22
C TYR A 113 -2.55 27.88 28.22
N LEU A 114 -1.82 27.78 27.10
CA LEU A 114 -0.44 28.25 27.00
C LEU A 114 -0.33 29.76 27.24
N LEU A 115 -1.24 30.56 26.67
CA LEU A 115 -1.27 32.00 26.85
C LEU A 115 -1.52 32.37 28.33
N LEU A 116 -2.51 31.76 28.97
CA LEU A 116 -2.78 32.02 30.39
C LEU A 116 -1.61 31.61 31.28
N GLN A 117 -0.82 30.61 30.89
CA GLN A 117 0.39 30.23 31.64
C GLN A 117 1.52 31.26 31.48
N GLU A 118 1.62 31.95 30.35
CA GLU A 118 2.58 33.05 30.12
C GLU A 118 2.12 34.37 30.75
N HIS A 119 0.82 34.56 30.99
CA HIS A 119 0.21 35.74 31.60
C HIS A 119 -0.58 35.38 32.88
N PRO A 120 0.10 35.26 34.05
CA PRO A 120 -0.52 34.86 35.32
C PRO A 120 -1.61 35.81 35.83
N ASP A 121 -1.57 37.05 35.39
CA ASP A 121 -2.49 38.15 35.69
C ASP A 121 -3.86 38.01 35.01
N LEU A 122 -3.98 37.15 33.99
CA LEU A 122 -5.24 36.86 33.32
C LEU A 122 -5.92 35.62 33.93
N GLU A 123 -7.20 35.74 34.30
CA GLU A 123 -7.99 34.61 34.84
C GLU A 123 -8.83 33.90 33.76
N GLN A 124 -9.01 34.52 32.60
CA GLN A 124 -9.82 34.02 31.51
C GLN A 124 -9.27 34.48 30.16
N VAL A 125 -9.62 33.75 29.10
CA VAL A 125 -9.27 34.09 27.73
C VAL A 125 -10.48 33.85 26.82
N THR A 126 -10.68 34.75 25.86
CA THR A 126 -11.67 34.55 24.80
C THR A 126 -11.02 33.73 23.69
N LEU A 127 -11.62 32.60 23.37
CA LEU A 127 -11.21 31.71 22.29
C LEU A 127 -12.11 31.94 21.08
N GLN A 128 -11.54 32.26 19.93
CA GLN A 128 -12.26 32.52 18.69
C GLN A 128 -11.87 31.53 17.60
N LEU A 129 -12.87 30.86 17.04
CA LEU A 129 -12.75 30.13 15.79
C LEU A 129 -13.30 30.99 14.66
N THR A 130 -12.43 31.37 13.72
CA THR A 130 -12.79 32.10 12.49
C THR A 130 -12.77 31.12 11.32
N TYR A 131 -13.94 30.78 10.81
CA TYR A 131 -14.09 29.87 9.68
C TYR A 131 -14.37 30.64 8.39
N PHE A 132 -13.56 30.42 7.36
CA PHE A 132 -13.70 31.02 6.04
C PHE A 132 -14.16 29.97 5.03
N GLN A 133 -15.38 30.13 4.52
CA GLN A 133 -15.90 29.30 3.45
C GLN A 133 -15.45 29.84 2.09
N VAL A 134 -14.65 29.06 1.35
CA VAL A 134 -13.99 29.56 0.13
C VAL A 134 -14.95 29.82 -1.02
N ILE A 135 -15.97 28.96 -1.19
CA ILE A 135 -16.90 29.03 -2.33
C ILE A 135 -17.64 30.39 -2.41
N ASN A 136 -18.01 30.96 -1.26
CA ASN A 136 -18.82 32.19 -1.17
C ASN A 136 -18.14 33.30 -0.37
N GLU A 137 -16.88 33.09 0.03
CA GLU A 137 -16.10 33.99 0.90
C GLU A 137 -16.82 34.35 2.21
N LYS A 138 -17.70 33.47 2.72
CA LYS A 138 -18.44 33.69 3.98
C LYS A 138 -17.51 33.47 5.17
N ILE A 139 -17.47 34.46 6.07
CA ILE A 139 -16.75 34.37 7.34
C ILE A 139 -17.74 34.11 8.46
N THR A 140 -17.54 33.01 9.18
CA THR A 140 -18.28 32.69 10.41
C THR A 140 -17.34 32.79 11.60
N LYS A 141 -17.71 33.56 12.62
CA LYS A 141 -16.95 33.71 13.87
C LYS A 141 -17.74 33.14 15.03
N THR A 142 -17.09 32.30 15.81
CA THR A 142 -17.67 31.74 17.05
C THR A 142 -16.68 31.93 18.18
N GLN A 143 -17.19 32.28 19.37
CA GLN A 143 -16.37 32.60 20.54
C GLN A 143 -16.80 31.77 21.75
N GLN A 144 -15.83 31.40 22.58
CA GLN A 144 -16.02 30.81 23.90
C GLN A 144 -15.12 31.53 24.89
N ILE A 145 -15.64 31.95 26.04
CA ILE A 145 -14.82 32.46 27.13
C ILE A 145 -14.56 31.28 28.05
N LEU A 146 -13.29 30.96 28.30
CA LEU A 146 -12.89 29.91 29.23
C LEU A 146 -11.97 30.47 30.31
N HIS A 147 -12.16 29.97 31.52
CA HIS A 147 -11.34 30.31 32.67
C HIS A 147 -10.11 29.42 32.76
N ARG A 148 -9.08 29.91 33.48
CA ARG A 148 -7.84 29.19 33.75
C ARG A 148 -8.09 27.77 34.26
N ALA A 149 -8.96 27.60 35.25
CA ALA A 149 -9.26 26.29 35.82
C ALA A 149 -9.81 25.28 34.81
N GLU A 150 -10.63 25.73 33.85
CA GLU A 150 -11.21 24.86 32.81
C GLU A 150 -10.14 24.43 31.79
N LEU A 151 -9.26 25.37 31.43
CA LEU A 151 -8.15 25.11 30.50
C LEU A 151 -7.05 24.25 31.13
N ASP A 152 -6.76 24.45 32.41
CA ASP A 152 -5.83 23.63 33.18
C ASP A 152 -6.32 22.18 33.26
N ALA A 153 -7.61 21.97 33.59
CA ALA A 153 -8.22 20.64 33.61
C ALA A 153 -8.20 19.98 32.23
N PHE A 154 -8.63 20.70 31.18
CA PHE A 154 -8.61 20.19 29.81
C PHE A 154 -7.21 19.80 29.34
N PHE A 155 -6.20 20.64 29.60
CA PHE A 155 -4.83 20.35 29.22
C PHE A 155 -4.29 19.16 30.03
N HIS A 156 -4.57 19.08 31.33
CA HIS A 156 -4.15 17.95 32.16
C HIS A 156 -4.73 16.61 31.66
N ASP A 157 -6.01 16.56 31.31
CA ASP A 157 -6.65 15.37 30.76
C ASP A 157 -6.04 14.98 29.41
N LEU A 158 -5.80 15.96 28.54
CA LEU A 158 -5.17 15.78 27.23
C LEU A 158 -3.77 15.16 27.36
N ILE A 159 -2.96 15.68 28.28
CA ILE A 159 -1.60 15.19 28.55
C ILE A 159 -1.64 13.80 29.17
N THR A 160 -2.52 13.56 30.15
CA THR A 160 -2.64 12.27 30.83
C THR A 160 -2.96 11.14 29.86
N GLU A 161 -3.93 11.37 28.96
CA GLU A 161 -4.28 10.40 27.92
C GLU A 161 -3.12 10.19 26.93
N TYR A 162 -2.41 11.24 26.53
CA TYR A 162 -1.26 11.11 25.62
C TYR A 162 -0.06 10.40 26.26
N GLU A 163 0.20 10.67 27.54
CA GLU A 163 1.28 10.05 28.32
C GLU A 163 1.11 8.53 28.40
N TYR A 164 -0.11 8.03 28.50
CA TYR A 164 -0.38 6.59 28.45
C TYR A 164 0.19 5.95 27.17
N TRP A 165 -0.06 6.57 26.01
CA TRP A 165 0.39 6.05 24.71
C TRP A 165 1.90 6.18 24.51
N LEU A 166 2.51 7.27 25.00
CA LEU A 166 3.96 7.42 25.03
C LEU A 166 4.61 6.33 25.88
N THR A 167 4.06 6.08 27.07
CA THR A 167 4.55 5.06 28.01
C THR A 167 4.44 3.68 27.39
N LEU A 168 3.28 3.34 26.83
CA LEU A 168 3.06 2.08 26.13
C LEU A 168 4.09 1.88 25.01
N ARG A 169 4.29 2.88 24.15
CA ARG A 169 5.26 2.78 23.04
C ARG A 169 6.70 2.63 23.55
N ALA A 170 7.07 3.36 24.60
CA ALA A 170 8.39 3.26 25.22
C ALA A 170 8.62 1.88 25.85
N ASP A 171 7.62 1.33 26.54
CA ASP A 171 7.69 0.00 27.16
C ASP A 171 7.78 -1.10 26.10
N LEU A 172 6.97 -1.01 25.03
CA LEU A 172 7.06 -1.93 23.89
C LEU A 172 8.46 -1.93 23.28
N ARG A 173 9.03 -0.75 23.01
CA ARG A 173 10.40 -0.61 22.48
C ARG A 173 11.45 -1.17 23.45
N ARG A 174 11.32 -0.89 24.75
CA ARG A 174 12.25 -1.40 25.77
C ARG A 174 12.22 -2.92 25.84
N GLN A 175 11.03 -3.53 25.87
CA GLN A 175 10.85 -4.98 25.86
C GLN A 175 11.40 -5.60 24.58
N ARG A 176 11.14 -4.97 23.43
CA ARG A 176 11.68 -5.36 22.13
C ARG A 176 13.18 -5.40 22.13
N ASN A 177 13.85 -4.28 22.43
CA ASN A 177 15.31 -4.23 22.38
C ASN A 177 15.95 -5.21 23.36
N ALA A 178 15.43 -5.31 24.59
CA ALA A 178 15.91 -6.28 25.58
C ALA A 178 15.75 -7.73 25.10
N SER A 179 14.62 -8.09 24.48
CA SER A 179 14.40 -9.44 23.94
C SER A 179 15.31 -9.76 22.75
N ILE A 180 15.67 -8.75 21.96
CA ILE A 180 16.51 -8.90 20.77
C ILE A 180 17.98 -9.08 21.15
N GLU A 181 18.46 -8.42 22.21
CA GLU A 181 19.86 -8.49 22.66
C GLU A 181 20.32 -9.95 22.83
N ASP A 182 19.53 -10.72 23.58
CA ASP A 182 19.81 -12.14 23.88
C ASP A 182 19.28 -13.13 22.82
N LEU A 183 18.56 -12.65 21.79
CA LEU A 183 17.93 -13.52 20.79
C LEU A 183 18.99 -14.34 20.01
N PRO A 184 18.95 -15.68 20.09
CA PRO A 184 19.83 -16.54 19.30
C PRO A 184 19.32 -16.66 17.86
N PHE A 185 20.20 -17.13 16.97
CA PHE A 185 19.74 -17.58 15.66
C PHE A 185 18.78 -18.76 15.84
N PRO A 186 17.59 -18.77 15.21
CA PRO A 186 16.52 -19.71 15.56
C PRO A 186 16.70 -21.14 15.03
N PHE A 187 17.92 -21.49 14.66
CA PHE A 187 18.32 -22.84 14.29
C PHE A 187 19.63 -23.17 14.99
N PRO A 188 19.94 -24.47 15.23
CA PRO A 188 21.16 -24.86 15.94
C PRO A 188 22.47 -24.34 15.31
N ALA A 189 22.47 -24.14 13.99
CA ALA A 189 23.59 -23.57 13.27
C ALA A 189 23.15 -22.92 11.96
N PHE A 190 23.94 -21.96 11.48
CA PHE A 190 23.81 -21.43 10.13
C PHE A 190 24.16 -22.49 9.08
N ARG A 191 23.35 -22.60 8.04
CA ARG A 191 23.68 -23.37 6.83
C ARG A 191 24.74 -22.63 6.01
N PRO A 192 25.45 -23.32 5.09
CA PRO A 192 26.40 -22.68 4.19
C PRO A 192 25.78 -21.45 3.48
N GLY A 193 26.48 -20.32 3.53
CA GLY A 193 26.05 -19.05 2.94
C GLY A 193 25.07 -18.21 3.79
N GLN A 194 24.36 -18.79 4.76
CA GLN A 194 23.39 -18.04 5.57
C GLN A 194 24.05 -16.99 6.47
N HIS A 195 25.13 -17.36 7.15
CA HIS A 195 25.85 -16.44 8.02
C HIS A 195 26.46 -15.27 7.23
N GLU A 196 26.96 -15.56 6.02
CA GLU A 196 27.53 -14.56 5.13
C GLU A 196 26.46 -13.58 4.63
N LEU A 197 25.30 -14.10 4.21
CA LEU A 197 24.15 -13.28 3.84
C LEU A 197 23.66 -12.43 5.03
N ALA A 198 23.54 -13.02 6.22
CA ALA A 198 23.10 -12.29 7.40
C ALA A 198 24.06 -11.14 7.75
N GLY A 199 25.37 -11.38 7.65
CA GLY A 199 26.39 -10.36 7.83
C GLY A 199 26.34 -9.25 6.77
N ALA A 200 26.06 -9.60 5.50
CA ALA A 200 25.87 -8.62 4.43
C ALA A 200 24.63 -7.74 4.71
N VAL A 201 23.50 -8.34 5.06
CA VAL A 201 22.25 -7.64 5.39
C VAL A 201 22.44 -6.68 6.56
N TYR A 202 22.99 -7.17 7.68
CA TYR A 202 23.23 -6.33 8.85
C TYR A 202 24.13 -5.13 8.54
N LYS A 203 25.22 -5.33 7.77
CA LYS A 203 26.10 -4.24 7.33
C LYS A 203 25.38 -3.25 6.42
N THR A 204 24.52 -3.71 5.53
CA THR A 204 23.72 -2.84 4.66
C THR A 204 22.78 -1.95 5.46
N ILE A 205 22.15 -2.48 6.50
CA ILE A 205 21.29 -1.72 7.41
C ILE A 205 22.10 -0.65 8.14
N ARG A 206 23.21 -1.04 8.78
CA ARG A 206 24.13 -0.12 9.48
C ARG A 206 24.69 1.00 8.58
N LEU A 207 24.91 0.71 7.30
CA LEU A 207 25.44 1.67 6.33
C LEU A 207 24.35 2.47 5.61
N GLN A 208 23.07 2.18 5.86
CA GLN A 208 21.93 2.82 5.20
C GLN A 208 22.06 2.75 3.66
N LYS A 209 22.33 1.53 3.16
CA LYS A 209 22.56 1.24 1.74
C LYS A 209 21.48 0.33 1.19
N ARG A 210 21.55 0.11 -0.13
CA ARG A 210 20.78 -0.93 -0.82
C ARG A 210 21.63 -2.15 -1.09
N LEU A 211 21.04 -3.33 -0.98
CA LEU A 211 21.69 -4.60 -1.28
C LEU A 211 20.79 -5.45 -2.17
N PHE A 212 21.31 -5.86 -3.32
CA PHE A 212 20.69 -6.85 -4.19
C PHE A 212 21.30 -8.21 -3.91
N VAL A 213 20.47 -9.18 -3.58
CA VAL A 213 20.89 -10.54 -3.23
C VAL A 213 20.25 -11.56 -4.16
N GLU A 214 21.09 -12.25 -4.92
CA GLU A 214 20.69 -13.50 -5.55
C GLU A 214 21.03 -14.66 -4.60
N ALA A 215 20.00 -15.31 -4.07
CA ALA A 215 20.15 -16.41 -3.14
C ALA A 215 19.25 -17.60 -3.56
N PRO A 216 19.84 -18.71 -4.05
CA PRO A 216 19.09 -19.87 -4.53
C PRO A 216 18.07 -20.40 -3.53
N THR A 217 17.04 -21.10 -4.00
CA THR A 217 16.07 -21.75 -3.10
C THR A 217 16.76 -22.71 -2.14
N GLY A 218 16.23 -22.83 -0.92
CA GLY A 218 16.83 -23.68 0.13
C GLY A 218 17.96 -23.04 0.94
N THR A 219 18.47 -21.87 0.55
CA THR A 219 19.43 -21.07 1.34
C THR A 219 18.82 -20.47 2.61
N GLY A 220 17.49 -20.45 2.76
CA GLY A 220 16.83 -19.81 3.89
C GLY A 220 16.93 -18.28 3.85
N LYS A 221 16.66 -17.69 2.67
CA LYS A 221 16.64 -16.24 2.44
C LYS A 221 15.87 -15.47 3.51
N THR A 222 14.61 -15.83 3.73
CA THR A 222 13.71 -15.11 4.64
C THR A 222 14.29 -14.98 6.04
N ILE A 223 14.74 -16.08 6.66
CA ILE A 223 15.33 -15.97 8.00
C ILE A 223 16.69 -15.27 7.98
N SER A 224 17.48 -15.46 6.92
CA SER A 224 18.81 -14.86 6.80
C SER A 224 18.77 -13.36 6.48
N THR A 225 17.60 -12.81 6.12
CA THR A 225 17.38 -11.37 5.96
C THR A 225 16.62 -10.78 7.15
N LEU A 226 15.63 -11.49 7.68
CA LEU A 226 14.79 -11.02 8.77
C LEU A 226 15.50 -11.02 10.13
N PHE A 227 16.20 -12.10 10.48
CA PHE A 227 16.95 -12.20 11.74
C PHE A 227 17.98 -11.07 11.93
N PRO A 228 18.92 -10.81 10.98
CA PRO A 228 19.87 -9.71 11.15
C PRO A 228 19.22 -8.33 11.15
N ALA A 229 18.08 -8.16 10.46
CA ALA A 229 17.34 -6.90 10.50
C ALA A 229 16.71 -6.64 11.87
N ILE A 230 16.14 -7.68 12.48
CA ILE A 230 15.66 -7.62 13.86
C ILE A 230 16.82 -7.37 14.83
N LYS A 231 17.97 -8.04 14.68
CA LYS A 231 19.16 -7.72 15.51
C LYS A 231 19.57 -6.25 15.40
N ALA A 232 19.54 -5.66 14.20
CA ALA A 232 19.85 -4.24 14.02
C ALA A 232 18.83 -3.30 14.71
N MET A 233 17.56 -3.71 14.79
CA MET A 233 16.51 -2.98 15.51
C MET A 233 16.76 -2.96 17.03
N GLY A 234 17.26 -4.05 17.60
CA GLY A 234 17.62 -4.11 19.03
C GLY A 234 18.79 -3.20 19.41
N GLU A 235 19.57 -2.74 18.42
CA GLU A 235 20.67 -1.78 18.58
C GLU A 235 20.26 -0.34 18.19
N ASP A 236 18.95 -0.07 18.04
CA ASP A 236 18.39 1.23 17.68
C ASP A 236 18.96 1.80 16.35
N VAL A 237 19.31 0.93 15.40
CA VAL A 237 19.77 1.33 14.05
C VAL A 237 18.60 1.69 13.15
N ILE A 238 17.49 0.97 13.34
CA ILE A 238 16.20 1.14 12.66
C ILE A 238 15.09 0.88 13.69
N GLU A 239 13.91 1.48 13.53
CA GLU A 239 12.76 1.21 14.42
C GLU A 239 11.72 0.33 13.78
N ARG A 240 11.66 0.29 12.44
CA ARG A 240 10.61 -0.40 11.73
C ARG A 240 11.10 -1.07 10.46
N LEU A 241 10.57 -2.27 10.25
CA LEU A 241 10.90 -3.12 9.11
C LEU A 241 9.65 -3.39 8.27
N PHE A 242 9.74 -3.10 6.98
CA PHE A 242 8.71 -3.49 6.02
C PHE A 242 9.18 -4.72 5.24
N TYR A 243 8.51 -5.85 5.42
CA TYR A 243 8.71 -7.06 4.62
C TYR A 243 7.70 -7.09 3.47
N LEU A 244 8.18 -6.80 2.28
CA LEU A 244 7.39 -6.60 1.07
C LEU A 244 7.49 -7.84 0.17
N THR A 245 6.34 -8.37 -0.25
CA THR A 245 6.30 -9.59 -1.09
C THR A 245 5.10 -9.63 -2.03
N ALA A 246 5.28 -10.23 -3.20
CA ALA A 246 4.25 -10.29 -4.26
C ALA A 246 3.15 -11.35 -4.06
N LYS A 247 3.36 -12.36 -3.19
CA LYS A 247 2.50 -13.56 -3.09
C LYS A 247 2.09 -13.82 -1.65
N GLN A 248 0.87 -14.32 -1.47
CA GLN A 248 0.35 -14.71 -0.15
C GLN A 248 1.19 -15.83 0.49
N SER A 249 1.62 -16.82 -0.30
CA SER A 249 2.41 -17.94 0.22
C SER A 249 3.75 -17.54 0.83
N THR A 250 4.38 -16.46 0.35
CA THR A 250 5.63 -15.94 0.92
C THR A 250 5.39 -15.04 2.13
N ARG A 251 4.19 -14.46 2.30
CA ARG A 251 3.80 -13.77 3.55
C ARG A 251 3.82 -14.73 4.73
N HIS A 252 3.22 -15.91 4.58
CA HIS A 252 3.26 -16.94 5.62
C HIS A 252 4.67 -17.37 6.02
N VAL A 253 5.63 -17.36 5.08
CA VAL A 253 7.03 -17.70 5.41
C VAL A 253 7.67 -16.63 6.29
N ALA A 254 7.32 -15.36 6.08
CA ALA A 254 7.77 -14.27 6.93
C ALA A 254 7.10 -14.32 8.32
N GLU A 255 5.79 -14.60 8.36
CA GLU A 255 5.06 -14.84 9.61
C GLU A 255 5.67 -15.98 10.42
N GLU A 256 5.89 -17.15 9.79
CA GLU A 256 6.51 -18.32 10.42
C GLU A 256 7.93 -18.00 10.93
N ALA A 257 8.70 -17.18 10.20
CA ALA A 257 10.02 -16.77 10.65
C ALA A 257 9.95 -15.91 11.92
N VAL A 258 9.00 -14.97 12.01
CA VAL A 258 8.75 -14.19 13.24
C VAL A 258 8.29 -15.10 14.38
N THR A 259 7.34 -16.01 14.12
CA THR A 259 6.86 -16.99 15.12
C THR A 259 8.00 -17.84 15.66
N LEU A 260 8.89 -18.31 14.78
CA LEU A 260 10.06 -19.11 15.17
C LEU A 260 10.97 -18.32 16.12
N MET A 261 11.28 -17.07 15.81
CA MET A 261 12.08 -16.21 16.71
C MET A 261 11.33 -15.89 18.02
N SER A 262 10.00 -15.78 17.99
CA SER A 262 9.20 -15.56 19.20
C SER A 262 9.26 -16.74 20.16
N HIS A 263 9.30 -17.98 19.64
CA HIS A 263 9.56 -19.17 20.47
C HIS A 263 10.92 -19.14 21.17
N ASP A 264 11.91 -18.48 20.56
CA ASP A 264 13.26 -18.28 21.11
C ASP A 264 13.40 -17.00 21.97
N GLY A 265 12.29 -16.37 22.34
CA GLY A 265 12.25 -15.27 23.31
C GLY A 265 12.00 -13.88 22.71
N LEU A 266 11.87 -13.74 21.40
CA LEU A 266 11.60 -12.45 20.76
C LEU A 266 10.24 -11.87 21.19
N LYS A 267 10.26 -10.60 21.60
CA LYS A 267 9.08 -9.80 21.95
C LYS A 267 9.01 -8.56 21.07
N LEU A 268 8.38 -8.66 19.92
CA LEU A 268 8.14 -7.52 19.04
C LEU A 268 6.71 -7.51 18.53
N LYS A 269 6.21 -6.35 18.09
CA LYS A 269 4.91 -6.23 17.44
C LYS A 269 5.07 -6.43 15.94
N SER A 270 4.47 -7.48 15.39
CA SER A 270 4.43 -7.74 13.96
C SER A 270 3.00 -7.74 13.44
N ILE A 271 2.78 -7.25 12.21
CA ILE A 271 1.46 -7.22 11.58
C ILE A 271 1.54 -7.65 10.12
N THR A 272 0.56 -8.41 9.65
CA THR A 272 0.38 -8.73 8.23
C THR A 272 -0.81 -7.96 7.67
N LEU A 273 -0.54 -7.02 6.75
CA LEU A 273 -1.58 -6.25 6.10
C LEU A 273 -2.27 -7.07 5.01
N THR A 274 -3.60 -7.08 5.08
CA THR A 274 -4.48 -7.76 4.13
C THR A 274 -5.17 -6.70 3.27
N ALA A 275 -5.34 -7.01 1.98
CA ALA A 275 -5.99 -6.09 1.05
C ALA A 275 -7.47 -5.87 1.43
N LYS A 276 -7.99 -4.67 1.20
CA LYS A 276 -9.33 -4.23 1.62
C LYS A 276 -10.45 -5.14 1.13
N ASP A 277 -10.32 -5.66 -0.09
CA ASP A 277 -11.25 -6.61 -0.70
C ASP A 277 -11.24 -8.00 -0.03
N GLN A 278 -10.16 -8.32 0.68
CA GLN A 278 -9.98 -9.61 1.34
C GLN A 278 -10.31 -9.56 2.83
N ILE A 279 -10.32 -8.38 3.47
CA ILE A 279 -10.58 -8.21 4.91
C ILE A 279 -11.81 -7.30 5.13
N ARG A 280 -12.99 -7.88 4.92
CA ARG A 280 -14.28 -7.22 5.15
C ARG A 280 -15.26 -8.21 5.75
N PHE A 281 -16.07 -7.78 6.72
CA PHE A 281 -17.08 -8.66 7.29
C PHE A 281 -18.31 -8.78 6.38
N PRO A 282 -18.99 -9.94 6.33
CA PRO A 282 -20.24 -10.10 5.59
C PRO A 282 -21.31 -9.06 5.97
N GLU A 283 -21.33 -8.64 7.23
CA GLU A 283 -22.25 -7.63 7.75
C GLU A 283 -22.01 -6.23 7.18
N GLU A 284 -20.84 -5.97 6.61
CA GLU A 284 -20.48 -4.71 5.97
C GLU A 284 -20.75 -4.72 4.47
N GLN A 285 -20.99 -5.90 3.89
CA GLN A 285 -21.13 -6.08 2.45
C GLN A 285 -22.41 -5.40 1.95
N ASP A 286 -22.29 -4.59 0.90
CA ASP A 286 -23.38 -3.84 0.28
C ASP A 286 -24.12 -2.86 1.22
N VAL A 287 -23.54 -2.56 2.37
CA VAL A 287 -24.02 -1.52 3.29
C VAL A 287 -23.34 -0.19 2.97
N LEU A 288 -24.14 0.89 2.97
CA LEU A 288 -23.64 2.25 2.85
C LEU A 288 -22.71 2.58 4.03
N PRO A 289 -21.63 3.34 3.84
CA PRO A 289 -20.75 3.70 4.95
C PRO A 289 -21.44 4.38 6.13
N GLU A 290 -22.42 5.23 5.86
CA GLU A 290 -23.26 5.91 6.86
C GLU A 290 -24.18 4.98 7.65
N ASP A 291 -24.42 3.76 7.14
CA ASP A 291 -25.22 2.72 7.79
C ASP A 291 -24.36 1.56 8.31
N ASN A 292 -23.04 1.58 8.07
CA ASN A 292 -22.14 0.49 8.45
C ASN A 292 -21.78 0.57 9.95
N PRO A 293 -22.20 -0.41 10.77
CA PRO A 293 -21.97 -0.37 12.22
C PRO A 293 -20.49 -0.37 12.62
N TYR A 294 -19.59 -0.88 11.76
CA TYR A 294 -18.15 -0.90 11.98
C TYR A 294 -17.47 0.44 11.65
N MET A 295 -18.15 1.31 10.88
CA MET A 295 -17.63 2.64 10.48
C MET A 295 -18.19 3.77 11.35
N ILE A 296 -19.44 3.65 11.81
CA ILE A 296 -20.11 4.66 12.64
C ILE A 296 -19.49 4.66 14.05
N GLY A 297 -18.95 5.78 14.51
CA GLY A 297 -18.26 5.91 15.80
C GLY A 297 -16.96 5.10 15.88
N TYR A 298 -16.32 4.84 14.73
CA TYR A 298 -15.06 4.09 14.65
C TYR A 298 -13.99 4.66 15.57
N TYR A 299 -13.75 5.98 15.52
CA TYR A 299 -12.68 6.62 16.30
C TYR A 299 -12.98 6.65 17.80
N ASP A 300 -14.25 6.57 18.19
CA ASP A 300 -14.66 6.48 19.60
C ASP A 300 -14.24 5.14 20.22
N ARG A 301 -14.21 4.07 19.40
CA ARG A 301 -13.89 2.70 19.81
C ARG A 301 -12.46 2.30 19.49
N LEU A 302 -11.77 3.05 18.64
CA LEU A 302 -10.40 2.76 18.19
C LEU A 302 -9.40 2.66 19.34
N LYS A 303 -9.35 3.65 20.24
CA LYS A 303 -8.36 3.68 21.33
C LYS A 303 -8.49 2.50 22.30
N PRO A 304 -9.70 2.16 22.81
CA PRO A 304 -9.91 0.93 23.57
C PRO A 304 -9.50 -0.33 22.80
N ALA A 305 -9.83 -0.43 21.51
CA ALA A 305 -9.48 -1.57 20.67
C ALA A 305 -7.97 -1.74 20.51
N LEU A 306 -7.25 -0.65 20.22
CA LEU A 306 -5.79 -0.63 20.13
C LEU A 306 -5.14 -1.02 21.45
N LYS A 307 -5.62 -0.48 22.57
CA LYS A 307 -5.10 -0.81 23.91
C LYS A 307 -5.24 -2.31 24.20
N ASP A 308 -6.41 -2.87 23.93
CA ASP A 308 -6.69 -4.29 24.13
C ASP A 308 -5.80 -5.17 23.23
N LEU A 309 -5.71 -4.87 21.94
CA LEU A 309 -4.88 -5.64 21.00
C LEU A 309 -3.39 -5.57 21.35
N LEU A 310 -2.84 -4.37 21.54
CA LEU A 310 -1.39 -4.17 21.73
C LEU A 310 -0.87 -4.73 23.07
N THR A 311 -1.74 -4.89 24.07
CA THR A 311 -1.36 -5.45 25.37
C THR A 311 -1.43 -6.98 25.42
N HIS A 312 -2.16 -7.62 24.49
CA HIS A 312 -2.36 -9.07 24.49
C HIS A 312 -1.67 -9.79 23.32
N GLU A 313 -1.44 -9.13 22.20
CA GLU A 313 -0.95 -9.77 20.97
C GLU A 313 0.40 -9.21 20.52
N ASP A 314 1.36 -10.09 20.24
CA ASP A 314 2.67 -9.74 19.64
C ASP A 314 2.66 -9.94 18.12
N GLN A 315 1.95 -10.96 17.62
CA GLN A 315 1.85 -11.30 16.20
C GLN A 315 0.42 -11.11 15.70
N ILE A 316 0.23 -10.07 14.92
CA ILE A 316 -1.08 -9.54 14.52
C ILE A 316 -1.35 -9.98 13.08
N THR A 317 -1.84 -11.19 12.92
CA THR A 317 -2.27 -11.72 11.62
C THR A 317 -3.67 -11.23 11.27
N ARG A 318 -4.13 -11.53 10.04
CA ARG A 318 -5.50 -11.25 9.60
C ARG A 318 -6.55 -11.73 10.61
N SER A 319 -6.42 -12.97 11.10
CA SER A 319 -7.41 -13.55 12.03
C SER A 319 -7.44 -12.82 13.37
N VAL A 320 -6.29 -12.33 13.83
CA VAL A 320 -6.20 -11.51 15.05
C VAL A 320 -6.90 -10.18 14.84
N ILE A 321 -6.64 -9.49 13.73
CA ILE A 321 -7.35 -8.25 13.38
C ILE A 321 -8.86 -8.49 13.33
N GLU A 322 -9.33 -9.52 12.64
CA GLU A 322 -10.76 -9.84 12.53
C GLU A 322 -11.40 -10.11 13.91
N GLN A 323 -10.69 -10.81 14.80
CA GLN A 323 -11.16 -11.07 16.17
C GLN A 323 -11.36 -9.79 16.98
N TYR A 324 -10.34 -8.92 17.04
CA TYR A 324 -10.42 -7.69 17.83
C TYR A 324 -11.33 -6.64 17.17
N ALA A 325 -11.35 -6.58 15.84
CA ALA A 325 -12.26 -5.72 15.09
C ALA A 325 -13.73 -6.08 15.35
N ARG A 326 -14.08 -7.38 15.41
CA ARG A 326 -15.41 -7.82 15.84
C ARG A 326 -15.69 -7.50 17.31
N LYS A 327 -14.72 -7.72 18.20
CA LYS A 327 -14.87 -7.47 19.64
C LYS A 327 -15.20 -6.01 19.95
N HIS A 328 -14.59 -5.07 19.25
CA HIS A 328 -14.74 -3.63 19.48
C HIS A 328 -15.62 -2.93 18.46
N THR A 329 -16.22 -3.68 17.52
CA THR A 329 -17.07 -3.16 16.45
C THR A 329 -16.36 -2.03 15.67
N VAL A 330 -15.19 -2.34 15.11
CA VAL A 330 -14.42 -1.41 14.26
C VAL A 330 -14.15 -2.04 12.90
N ASP A 331 -14.05 -1.23 11.83
CA ASP A 331 -13.73 -1.71 10.48
C ASP A 331 -12.37 -2.42 10.49
N PRO A 332 -12.29 -3.70 10.04
CA PRO A 332 -11.08 -4.49 10.19
C PRO A 332 -9.93 -4.02 9.29
N PHE A 333 -10.24 -3.44 8.12
CA PHE A 333 -9.21 -2.94 7.21
C PHE A 333 -8.51 -1.71 7.79
N GLU A 334 -9.28 -0.67 8.16
CA GLU A 334 -8.72 0.55 8.74
C GLU A 334 -8.11 0.28 10.12
N PHE A 335 -8.68 -0.63 10.90
CA PHE A 335 -8.10 -1.04 12.18
C PHE A 335 -6.72 -1.68 12.02
N SER A 336 -6.49 -2.44 10.94
CA SER A 336 -5.17 -2.95 10.61
C SER A 336 -4.16 -1.83 10.30
N LEU A 337 -4.60 -0.77 9.62
CA LEU A 337 -3.76 0.39 9.30
C LEU A 337 -3.43 1.22 10.54
N ASP A 338 -4.39 1.45 11.44
CA ASP A 338 -4.16 2.14 12.72
C ASP A 338 -3.23 1.33 13.64
N THR A 339 -3.44 0.02 13.71
CA THR A 339 -2.61 -0.90 14.50
C THR A 339 -1.17 -0.93 13.99
N SER A 340 -0.97 -0.87 12.66
CA SER A 340 0.36 -0.93 12.05
C SER A 340 1.31 0.19 12.51
N LEU A 341 0.79 1.34 12.95
CA LEU A 341 1.60 2.46 13.46
C LEU A 341 2.39 2.09 14.73
N PHE A 342 1.90 1.11 15.49
CA PHE A 342 2.51 0.58 16.70
C PHE A 342 3.34 -0.69 16.47
N CYS A 343 3.45 -1.15 15.22
CA CYS A 343 4.17 -2.38 14.88
C CYS A 343 5.61 -2.10 14.44
N ASP A 344 6.50 -3.01 14.82
CA ASP A 344 7.91 -3.03 14.49
C ASP A 344 8.17 -3.69 13.13
N VAL A 345 7.43 -4.76 12.81
CA VAL A 345 7.55 -5.51 11.54
C VAL A 345 6.21 -5.50 10.81
N ILE A 346 6.18 -4.94 9.60
CA ILE A 346 4.99 -4.86 8.76
C ILE A 346 5.19 -5.74 7.53
N ILE A 347 4.40 -6.81 7.41
CA ILE A 347 4.42 -7.72 6.27
C ILE A 347 3.29 -7.33 5.31
N CYS A 348 3.63 -6.95 4.08
CA CYS A 348 2.63 -6.43 3.15
C CYS A 348 2.99 -6.63 1.66
N ASP A 349 2.07 -6.28 0.76
CA ASP A 349 2.30 -6.31 -0.69
C ASP A 349 3.23 -5.18 -1.17
N TYR A 350 3.87 -5.37 -2.31
CA TYR A 350 4.62 -4.32 -3.02
C TYR A 350 3.82 -3.05 -3.24
N ASN A 351 2.52 -3.17 -3.53
CA ASN A 351 1.66 -2.03 -3.82
C ASN A 351 1.69 -0.99 -2.68
N TYR A 352 1.86 -1.42 -1.43
CA TYR A 352 1.86 -0.52 -0.28
C TYR A 352 3.09 0.40 -0.18
N LEU A 353 4.15 0.13 -0.95
CA LEU A 353 5.31 1.03 -1.09
C LEU A 353 5.44 1.62 -2.50
N PHE A 354 5.12 0.84 -3.54
CA PHE A 354 5.45 1.17 -4.92
C PHE A 354 4.28 1.64 -5.77
N ASP A 355 3.03 1.38 -5.38
CA ASP A 355 1.89 1.80 -6.18
C ASP A 355 1.54 3.27 -5.84
N PRO A 356 1.56 4.19 -6.83
CA PRO A 356 1.33 5.61 -6.57
C PRO A 356 -0.10 5.93 -6.08
N LEU A 357 -1.05 4.99 -6.22
CA LEU A 357 -2.44 5.14 -5.80
C LEU A 357 -2.75 4.42 -4.48
N VAL A 358 -2.00 3.36 -4.15
CA VAL A 358 -2.31 2.46 -3.02
C VAL A 358 -1.29 2.54 -1.87
N TYR A 359 -0.14 3.20 -2.06
CA TYR A 359 0.91 3.28 -1.04
C TYR A 359 0.40 3.74 0.34
N LEU A 360 1.06 3.28 1.40
CA LEU A 360 0.69 3.63 2.77
C LEU A 360 1.13 5.05 3.11
N GLN A 361 0.29 6.03 2.77
CA GLN A 361 0.51 7.46 3.07
C GLN A 361 0.93 7.71 4.52
N ARG A 362 0.35 6.95 5.47
CA ARG A 362 0.65 7.06 6.91
C ARG A 362 2.14 6.85 7.27
N PHE A 363 2.90 6.14 6.43
CA PHE A 363 4.35 5.91 6.61
C PHE A 363 5.21 6.61 5.56
N PHE A 364 4.65 6.86 4.38
CA PHE A 364 5.42 7.17 3.17
C PHE A 364 5.06 8.54 2.57
N SER A 365 4.40 9.41 3.34
CA SER A 365 4.18 10.81 2.93
C SER A 365 5.46 11.64 2.99
N GLU A 366 6.36 11.29 3.91
CA GLU A 366 7.68 11.90 4.10
C GLU A 366 8.72 10.80 4.29
N ARG A 367 9.99 11.13 4.08
CA ARG A 367 11.09 10.21 4.33
C ARG A 367 11.25 10.01 5.84
N ASP A 368 11.43 8.76 6.24
CA ASP A 368 11.66 8.36 7.63
C ASP A 368 12.80 7.33 7.67
N ASP A 369 13.96 7.76 8.18
CA ASP A 369 15.17 6.93 8.25
C ASP A 369 15.03 5.78 9.26
N ASP A 370 14.02 5.80 10.13
CA ASP A 370 13.74 4.69 11.05
C ASP A 370 13.13 3.47 10.32
N ASN A 371 12.64 3.66 9.08
CA ASN A 371 12.06 2.60 8.26
C ASN A 371 13.11 1.94 7.36
N PHE A 372 13.09 0.61 7.28
CA PHE A 372 13.95 -0.18 6.40
C PHE A 372 13.15 -1.24 5.60
N PHE A 373 13.54 -1.49 4.35
CA PHE A 373 12.79 -2.35 3.43
C PHE A 373 13.47 -3.71 3.19
N LEU A 374 12.74 -4.80 3.38
CA LEU A 374 13.10 -6.14 2.90
C LEU A 374 12.14 -6.53 1.78
N ILE A 375 12.65 -6.74 0.57
CA ILE A 375 11.84 -6.98 -0.62
C ILE A 375 12.15 -8.39 -1.15
N ASP A 376 11.23 -9.33 -0.92
CA ASP A 376 11.37 -10.75 -1.23
C ASP A 376 10.75 -11.12 -2.59
N GLU A 377 11.43 -11.97 -3.36
CA GLU A 377 11.07 -12.34 -4.73
C GLU A 377 10.94 -11.12 -5.65
N VAL A 378 11.92 -10.21 -5.53
CA VAL A 378 11.99 -8.94 -6.26
C VAL A 378 12.02 -9.10 -7.79
N HIS A 379 12.31 -10.29 -8.32
CA HIS A 379 12.19 -10.56 -9.75
C HIS A 379 10.76 -10.29 -10.29
N ASN A 380 9.73 -10.43 -9.44
CA ASN A 380 8.34 -10.12 -9.79
C ASN A 380 8.07 -8.61 -9.81
N LEU A 381 8.88 -7.82 -9.11
CA LEU A 381 8.66 -6.37 -9.00
C LEU A 381 8.80 -5.68 -10.36
N VAL A 382 9.67 -6.16 -11.25
CA VAL A 382 9.90 -5.53 -12.57
C VAL A 382 8.64 -5.45 -13.42
N SER A 383 7.87 -6.54 -13.54
CA SER A 383 6.62 -6.52 -14.30
C SER A 383 5.51 -5.82 -13.51
N ARG A 384 5.43 -6.10 -12.20
CA ARG A 384 4.42 -5.49 -11.31
C ARG A 384 4.51 -3.98 -11.28
N SER A 385 5.71 -3.40 -11.22
CA SER A 385 5.93 -1.96 -11.19
C SER A 385 5.51 -1.32 -12.52
N ARG A 386 5.82 -1.93 -13.67
CA ARG A 386 5.30 -1.43 -14.96
C ARG A 386 3.77 -1.39 -14.96
N ASP A 387 3.12 -2.42 -14.41
CA ASP A 387 1.66 -2.46 -14.31
C ASP A 387 1.13 -1.38 -13.35
N MET A 388 1.74 -1.20 -12.17
CA MET A 388 1.38 -0.15 -11.18
C MET A 388 1.47 1.26 -11.77
N TYR A 389 2.47 1.51 -12.61
CA TYR A 389 2.72 2.80 -13.25
C TYR A 389 2.08 2.92 -14.64
N SER A 390 1.27 1.95 -15.08
CA SER A 390 0.54 2.01 -16.34
C SER A 390 -0.97 2.10 -16.11
N ALA A 391 -1.68 2.70 -17.05
CA ALA A 391 -3.13 2.78 -16.99
C ALA A 391 -3.78 2.61 -18.36
N ALA A 392 -5.03 2.18 -18.37
CA ALA A 392 -5.83 2.07 -19.59
C ALA A 392 -7.25 2.61 -19.39
N VAL A 393 -7.77 3.27 -20.41
CA VAL A 393 -9.15 3.74 -20.46
C VAL A 393 -9.78 3.40 -21.82
N SER A 394 -11.05 3.00 -21.82
CA SER A 394 -11.76 2.54 -23.01
C SER A 394 -13.12 3.22 -23.14
N ASP A 395 -13.58 3.44 -24.37
CA ASP A 395 -14.92 3.98 -24.63
C ASP A 395 -16.04 2.94 -24.55
N GLN A 396 -15.69 1.65 -24.46
CA GLN A 396 -16.62 0.53 -24.46
C GLN A 396 -17.73 0.64 -23.37
N PRO A 397 -17.43 0.98 -22.09
CA PRO A 397 -18.46 1.06 -21.06
C PRO A 397 -19.48 2.19 -21.28
N ILE A 398 -19.11 3.24 -22.03
CA ILE A 398 -19.90 4.47 -22.15
C ILE A 398 -21.28 4.19 -22.74
N SER A 399 -21.39 3.29 -23.73
CA SER A 399 -22.69 2.97 -24.32
C SER A 399 -23.63 2.26 -23.34
N ALA A 400 -23.10 1.43 -22.43
CA ALA A 400 -23.90 0.77 -21.40
C ALA A 400 -24.34 1.79 -20.34
N LEU A 401 -23.45 2.66 -19.89
CA LEU A 401 -23.75 3.74 -18.95
C LEU A 401 -24.86 4.67 -19.47
N LEU A 402 -24.78 5.10 -20.74
CA LEU A 402 -25.83 5.91 -21.35
C LEU A 402 -27.18 5.19 -21.43
N LYS A 403 -27.20 3.87 -21.61
CA LYS A 403 -28.44 3.07 -21.59
C LYS A 403 -29.02 2.97 -20.18
N LEU A 404 -28.18 2.81 -19.15
CA LEU A 404 -28.59 2.76 -17.76
C LEU A 404 -29.11 4.11 -17.25
N ALA A 405 -28.53 5.23 -17.69
CA ALA A 405 -28.96 6.57 -17.29
C ALA A 405 -30.25 7.03 -17.98
N LYS A 406 -30.51 6.62 -19.23
CA LYS A 406 -31.62 7.11 -20.08
C LYS A 406 -33.04 7.00 -19.47
N PRO A 407 -33.41 5.94 -18.73
CA PRO A 407 -34.74 5.82 -18.11
C PRO A 407 -34.99 6.90 -17.05
N ASP A 408 -33.95 7.31 -16.33
CA ASP A 408 -34.03 8.39 -15.36
C ASP A 408 -34.09 9.75 -16.10
N LYS A 409 -35.14 10.52 -15.81
CA LYS A 409 -35.42 11.85 -16.38
C LYS A 409 -35.06 12.98 -15.41
N SER A 410 -34.30 12.67 -14.36
CA SER A 410 -33.77 13.65 -13.44
C SER A 410 -32.70 14.53 -14.09
N GLN A 411 -32.60 15.77 -13.62
CA GLN A 411 -31.54 16.70 -14.05
C GLN A 411 -30.12 16.11 -13.83
N PRO A 412 -29.80 15.47 -12.68
CA PRO A 412 -28.51 14.80 -12.48
C PRO A 412 -28.21 13.71 -13.51
N SER A 413 -29.21 12.94 -13.94
CA SER A 413 -29.02 11.92 -15.00
C SER A 413 -28.73 12.57 -16.35
N ASP A 414 -29.45 13.65 -16.70
CA ASP A 414 -29.21 14.36 -17.96
C ASP A 414 -27.83 15.04 -17.99
N ASP A 415 -27.37 15.56 -16.85
CA ASP A 415 -26.02 16.10 -16.68
C ASP A 415 -24.94 15.02 -16.86
N LEU A 416 -25.10 13.86 -16.21
CA LEU A 416 -24.21 12.72 -16.39
C LEU A 416 -24.15 12.27 -17.86
N GLN A 417 -25.31 12.14 -18.51
CA GLN A 417 -25.37 11.78 -19.93
C GLN A 417 -24.64 12.79 -20.82
N ARG A 418 -24.72 14.09 -20.50
CA ARG A 418 -23.98 15.13 -21.23
C ARG A 418 -22.47 14.95 -21.08
N GLU A 419 -21.97 14.76 -19.86
CA GLU A 419 -20.54 14.57 -19.62
C GLU A 419 -20.01 13.27 -20.25
N LEU A 420 -20.75 12.15 -20.13
CA LEU A 420 -20.42 10.89 -20.83
C LEU A 420 -20.35 11.07 -22.35
N LYS A 421 -21.27 11.86 -22.94
CA LYS A 421 -21.23 12.18 -24.38
C LYS A 421 -20.01 13.01 -24.76
N LYS A 422 -19.52 13.91 -23.89
CA LYS A 422 -18.27 14.66 -24.14
C LYS A 422 -17.07 13.73 -24.14
N VAL A 423 -16.96 12.83 -23.16
CA VAL A 423 -15.90 11.81 -23.12
C VAL A 423 -15.94 10.96 -24.39
N ARG A 424 -17.12 10.44 -24.76
CA ARG A 424 -17.30 9.65 -25.99
C ARG A 424 -16.85 10.39 -27.24
N ARG A 425 -17.19 11.68 -27.38
CA ARG A 425 -16.75 12.51 -28.52
C ARG A 425 -15.23 12.63 -28.60
N SER A 426 -14.53 12.68 -27.46
CA SER A 426 -13.07 12.70 -27.43
C SER A 426 -12.49 11.42 -28.02
N PHE A 427 -12.99 10.26 -27.61
CA PHE A 427 -12.62 8.96 -28.19
C PHE A 427 -12.95 8.89 -29.68
N THR A 428 -14.18 9.22 -30.09
CA THR A 428 -14.59 9.17 -31.51
C THR A 428 -13.68 10.00 -32.42
N ARG A 429 -13.20 11.16 -31.95
CA ARG A 429 -12.25 11.98 -32.72
C ARG A 429 -10.93 11.26 -32.94
N ILE A 430 -10.41 10.54 -31.95
CA ILE A 430 -9.17 9.77 -32.04
C ILE A 430 -9.39 8.52 -32.91
N SER A 431 -10.47 7.77 -32.66
CA SER A 431 -10.81 6.58 -33.44
C SER A 431 -10.99 6.91 -34.92
N LYS A 432 -11.59 8.06 -35.24
CA LYS A 432 -11.77 8.49 -36.63
C LYS A 432 -10.43 8.67 -37.35
N THR A 433 -9.44 9.29 -36.70
CA THR A 433 -8.09 9.45 -37.28
C THR A 433 -7.46 8.08 -37.56
N LEU A 434 -7.53 7.14 -36.61
CA LEU A 434 -7.00 5.78 -36.80
C LEU A 434 -7.72 5.03 -37.94
N ILE A 435 -9.04 5.16 -38.05
CA ILE A 435 -9.83 4.54 -39.12
C ILE A 435 -9.49 5.16 -40.49
N ASP A 436 -9.43 6.50 -40.57
CA ASP A 436 -9.10 7.22 -41.80
C ASP A 436 -7.68 6.83 -42.29
N ASP A 437 -6.76 6.59 -41.37
CA ASP A 437 -5.38 6.13 -41.64
C ASP A 437 -5.27 4.60 -41.85
N GLN A 438 -6.37 3.84 -41.71
CA GLN A 438 -6.41 2.36 -41.77
C GLN A 438 -5.48 1.66 -40.77
N VAL A 439 -5.31 2.26 -39.58
CA VAL A 439 -4.47 1.75 -38.51
C VAL A 439 -5.34 1.21 -37.38
N THR A 440 -5.12 -0.05 -37.00
CA THR A 440 -5.81 -0.67 -35.84
C THR A 440 -5.03 -0.48 -34.52
N GLU A 441 -3.74 -0.17 -34.61
CA GLU A 441 -2.88 0.05 -33.45
C GLU A 441 -1.82 1.11 -33.73
N GLN A 442 -1.66 2.06 -32.82
CA GLN A 442 -0.64 3.11 -32.91
C GLN A 442 0.04 3.31 -31.55
N VAL A 443 1.35 3.56 -31.57
CA VAL A 443 2.12 3.90 -30.36
C VAL A 443 2.80 5.25 -30.57
N LEU A 444 2.61 6.16 -29.62
CA LEU A 444 3.17 7.52 -29.65
C LEU A 444 3.92 7.82 -28.34
N PRO A 445 4.97 8.66 -28.37
CA PRO A 445 5.69 9.02 -27.16
C PRO A 445 4.91 10.04 -26.31
N ASP A 446 4.02 10.83 -26.90
CA ASP A 446 3.30 11.91 -26.21
C ASP A 446 2.07 11.40 -25.43
N PRO A 447 1.73 12.03 -24.31
CA PRO A 447 0.49 11.74 -23.58
C PRO A 447 -0.75 12.21 -24.38
N PRO A 448 -1.93 11.59 -24.18
CA PRO A 448 -3.17 11.99 -24.84
C PRO A 448 -3.80 13.23 -24.16
N ASP A 449 -3.10 14.37 -24.16
CA ASP A 449 -3.43 15.60 -23.42
C ASP A 449 -4.89 16.04 -23.50
N LYS A 450 -5.46 16.03 -24.72
CA LYS A 450 -6.85 16.44 -24.95
C LYS A 450 -7.84 15.51 -24.26
N LEU A 451 -7.55 14.21 -24.23
CA LEU A 451 -8.35 13.24 -23.52
C LEU A 451 -8.16 13.40 -22.01
N LEU A 452 -6.91 13.52 -21.52
CA LEU A 452 -6.61 13.74 -20.11
C LEU A 452 -7.36 14.95 -19.55
N ARG A 453 -7.38 16.08 -20.25
CA ARG A 453 -8.18 17.27 -19.85
C ARG A 453 -9.68 16.96 -19.80
N THR A 454 -10.20 16.24 -20.78
CA THR A 454 -11.62 15.84 -20.81
C THR A 454 -11.97 14.92 -19.65
N LEU A 455 -11.08 13.99 -19.31
CA LEU A 455 -11.26 13.06 -18.20
C LEU A 455 -11.10 13.74 -16.83
N ARG A 456 -10.21 14.73 -16.68
CA ARG A 456 -10.14 15.56 -15.46
C ARG A 456 -11.47 16.24 -15.16
N THR A 457 -12.03 16.95 -16.15
CA THR A 457 -13.34 17.60 -15.99
C THR A 457 -14.47 16.59 -15.73
N PHE A 458 -14.41 15.41 -16.36
CA PHE A 458 -15.37 14.33 -16.07
C PHE A 458 -15.23 13.84 -14.63
N ASN A 459 -14.02 13.61 -14.14
CA ASN A 459 -13.76 13.13 -12.78
C ASN A 459 -14.21 14.17 -11.73
N GLU A 460 -13.93 15.46 -11.95
CA GLU A 460 -14.42 16.55 -11.09
C GLU A 460 -15.96 16.51 -10.99
N PHE A 461 -16.65 16.47 -12.14
CA PHE A 461 -18.11 16.39 -12.17
C PHE A 461 -18.64 15.12 -11.48
N VAL A 462 -18.06 13.95 -11.78
CA VAL A 462 -18.56 12.68 -11.24
C VAL A 462 -18.33 12.59 -9.74
N THR A 463 -17.27 13.19 -9.21
CA THR A 463 -17.02 13.26 -7.75
C THR A 463 -18.20 13.91 -7.03
N ASP A 464 -18.64 15.08 -7.51
CA ASP A 464 -19.81 15.78 -6.93
C ASP A 464 -21.12 15.02 -7.17
N TRP A 465 -21.25 14.41 -8.35
CA TRP A 465 -22.44 13.64 -8.73
C TRP A 465 -22.62 12.41 -7.83
N LEU A 466 -21.55 11.63 -7.59
CA LEU A 466 -21.56 10.40 -6.77
C LEU A 466 -22.05 10.68 -5.35
N ALA A 467 -21.65 11.82 -4.77
CA ALA A 467 -22.04 12.21 -3.40
C ALA A 467 -23.55 12.43 -3.22
N GLN A 468 -24.29 12.66 -4.32
CA GLN A 468 -25.72 12.95 -4.29
C GLN A 468 -26.58 11.77 -4.73
N GLN A 469 -25.96 10.65 -5.13
CA GLN A 469 -26.68 9.49 -5.67
C GLN A 469 -26.99 8.44 -4.62
N LYS A 470 -28.11 7.74 -4.82
CA LYS A 470 -28.48 6.58 -4.02
C LYS A 470 -27.86 5.30 -4.61
N PRO A 471 -27.63 4.26 -3.78
CA PRO A 471 -27.19 2.95 -4.25
C PRO A 471 -28.04 2.40 -5.39
N GLY A 472 -27.38 1.82 -6.40
CA GLY A 472 -28.05 1.14 -7.49
C GLY A 472 -27.13 0.83 -8.66
N PRO A 473 -27.59 0.05 -9.65
CA PRO A 473 -26.76 -0.45 -10.74
C PRO A 473 -26.09 0.64 -11.59
N LEU A 474 -26.73 1.81 -11.72
CA LEU A 474 -26.13 2.95 -12.41
C LEU A 474 -24.97 3.54 -11.61
N LEU A 475 -25.14 3.67 -10.28
CA LEU A 475 -24.10 4.21 -9.40
C LEU A 475 -22.85 3.33 -9.45
N ASP A 476 -23.01 2.02 -9.32
CA ASP A 476 -21.90 1.06 -9.37
C ASP A 476 -21.17 1.12 -10.71
N ALA A 477 -21.91 1.09 -11.82
CA ALA A 477 -21.30 1.15 -13.15
C ALA A 477 -20.57 2.48 -13.41
N VAL A 478 -21.13 3.61 -12.96
CA VAL A 478 -20.48 4.93 -13.07
C VAL A 478 -19.23 4.97 -12.19
N ARG A 479 -19.29 4.43 -10.97
CA ARG A 479 -18.16 4.36 -10.04
C ARG A 479 -16.99 3.56 -10.64
N ASP A 480 -17.27 2.41 -11.26
CA ASP A 480 -16.23 1.58 -11.90
C ASP A 480 -15.54 2.33 -13.05
N TYR A 481 -16.33 3.01 -13.89
CA TYR A 481 -15.78 3.81 -14.99
C TYR A 481 -15.06 5.07 -14.51
N PHE A 482 -15.54 5.68 -13.42
CA PHE A 482 -14.89 6.80 -12.74
C PHE A 482 -13.51 6.40 -12.22
N PHE A 483 -13.38 5.25 -11.54
CA PHE A 483 -12.08 4.78 -11.06
C PHE A 483 -11.10 4.50 -12.21
N ALA A 484 -11.57 3.91 -13.32
CA ALA A 484 -10.74 3.73 -14.51
C ALA A 484 -10.24 5.09 -15.07
N CYS A 485 -11.13 6.08 -15.17
CA CYS A 485 -10.78 7.44 -15.62
C CYS A 485 -9.86 8.16 -14.63
N LEU A 486 -10.06 7.98 -13.32
CA LEU A 486 -9.25 8.58 -12.26
C LEU A 486 -7.83 8.03 -12.27
N THR A 487 -7.69 6.70 -12.29
CA THR A 487 -6.39 6.03 -12.42
C THR A 487 -5.66 6.49 -13.68
N PHE A 488 -6.34 6.55 -14.82
CA PHE A 488 -5.75 7.04 -16.06
C PHE A 488 -5.26 8.49 -15.96
N VAL A 489 -6.05 9.39 -15.37
CA VAL A 489 -5.62 10.78 -15.16
C VAL A 489 -4.44 10.89 -14.20
N LYS A 490 -4.44 10.11 -13.11
CA LYS A 490 -3.38 10.14 -12.09
C LYS A 490 -2.06 9.56 -12.61
N ILE A 491 -2.10 8.49 -13.40
CA ILE A 491 -0.90 7.99 -14.08
C ILE A 491 -0.42 8.99 -15.14
N GLY A 492 -1.34 9.66 -15.84
CA GLY A 492 -1.00 10.74 -16.76
C GLY A 492 -0.30 11.93 -16.11
N ASP A 493 -0.45 12.16 -14.79
CA ASP A 493 0.31 13.17 -14.04
C ASP A 493 1.79 12.80 -13.87
N LEU A 494 2.13 11.51 -13.97
CA LEU A 494 3.50 10.99 -13.85
C LEU A 494 4.21 10.86 -15.21
N TYR A 495 3.50 11.13 -16.31
CA TYR A 495 3.97 10.86 -17.66
C TYR A 495 5.23 11.65 -17.99
N ASP A 496 6.31 10.95 -18.33
CA ASP A 496 7.60 11.51 -18.76
C ASP A 496 8.22 10.68 -19.90
N GLY A 497 9.53 10.82 -20.13
CA GLY A 497 10.25 10.08 -21.19
C GLY A 497 10.28 8.55 -21.01
N SER A 498 9.85 8.03 -19.86
CA SER A 498 9.75 6.59 -19.59
C SER A 498 8.44 5.96 -20.11
N TYR A 499 7.51 6.77 -20.62
CA TYR A 499 6.18 6.34 -21.03
C TYR A 499 5.99 6.28 -22.55
N GLN A 500 5.03 5.46 -22.98
CA GLN A 500 4.45 5.51 -24.33
C GLN A 500 2.93 5.39 -24.26
N THR A 501 2.23 6.10 -25.14
CA THR A 501 0.78 6.00 -25.30
C THR A 501 0.46 5.04 -26.45
N ARG A 502 -0.26 3.97 -26.14
CA ARG A 502 -0.72 2.97 -27.10
C ARG A 502 -2.22 3.08 -27.33
N PHE A 503 -2.62 3.24 -28.58
CA PHE A 503 -3.99 3.27 -29.05
C PHE A 503 -4.31 1.93 -29.69
N VAL A 504 -5.38 1.28 -29.25
CA VAL A 504 -5.84 -0.02 -29.79
C VAL A 504 -7.31 0.11 -30.19
N LEU A 505 -7.57 -0.01 -31.48
CA LEU A 505 -8.89 -0.01 -32.07
C LEU A 505 -9.34 -1.47 -32.31
N ASP A 506 -10.39 -1.89 -31.62
CA ASP A 506 -11.06 -3.18 -31.82
C ASP A 506 -12.48 -2.94 -32.33
N GLY A 507 -12.68 -3.18 -33.63
CA GLY A 507 -13.90 -2.81 -34.34
C GLY A 507 -14.15 -1.30 -34.29
N HIS A 508 -15.10 -0.88 -33.46
CA HIS A 508 -15.43 0.54 -33.25
C HIS A 508 -15.02 1.08 -31.87
N HIS A 509 -14.44 0.23 -31.02
CA HIS A 509 -14.06 0.57 -29.66
C HIS A 509 -12.58 0.92 -29.58
N LEU A 510 -12.27 2.02 -28.91
CA LEU A 510 -10.90 2.49 -28.74
C LEU A 510 -10.49 2.35 -27.28
N THR A 511 -9.41 1.61 -27.06
CA THR A 511 -8.70 1.56 -25.79
C THR A 511 -7.39 2.33 -25.90
N ILE A 512 -7.14 3.23 -24.95
CA ILE A 512 -5.92 4.02 -24.88
C ILE A 512 -5.19 3.60 -23.62
N LYS A 513 -3.89 3.32 -23.75
CA LYS A 513 -3.03 2.85 -22.67
C LYS A 513 -1.83 3.76 -22.51
N GLU A 514 -1.60 4.25 -21.31
CA GLU A 514 -0.35 4.88 -20.89
C GLU A 514 0.54 3.77 -20.33
N LEU A 515 1.61 3.44 -21.04
CA LEU A 515 2.50 2.32 -20.73
C LEU A 515 3.81 2.84 -20.15
N CYS A 516 4.07 2.57 -18.88
CA CYS A 516 5.37 2.80 -18.27
C CYS A 516 6.35 1.71 -18.73
N LEU A 517 7.37 2.10 -19.48
CA LEU A 517 8.40 1.18 -19.99
C LEU A 517 9.54 1.00 -18.98
N ASP A 518 9.90 2.06 -18.29
CA ASP A 518 11.00 2.11 -17.31
C ASP A 518 10.55 2.75 -15.98
N PRO A 519 10.19 1.95 -14.97
CA PRO A 519 9.75 2.47 -13.68
C PRO A 519 10.90 2.75 -12.69
N SER A 520 12.16 2.62 -13.12
CA SER A 520 13.33 2.62 -12.23
C SER A 520 13.44 3.87 -11.35
N ASP A 521 13.18 5.06 -11.89
CA ASP A 521 13.22 6.32 -11.13
C ASP A 521 12.10 6.40 -10.08
N PHE A 522 10.90 5.91 -10.39
CA PHE A 522 9.80 5.87 -9.42
C PHE A 522 10.10 4.89 -8.28
N LEU A 523 10.61 3.71 -8.61
CA LEU A 523 11.04 2.72 -7.61
C LEU A 523 12.18 3.28 -6.74
N ASN A 524 13.14 4.01 -7.34
CA ASN A 524 14.21 4.66 -6.60
C ASN A 524 13.65 5.65 -5.57
N ARG A 525 12.69 6.50 -5.95
CA ARG A 525 12.04 7.46 -5.04
C ARG A 525 11.28 6.76 -3.91
N SER A 526 10.54 5.69 -4.20
CA SER A 526 9.88 4.90 -3.16
C SER A 526 10.89 4.31 -2.17
N LEU A 527 12.03 3.81 -2.65
CA LEU A 527 13.09 3.27 -1.80
C LEU A 527 13.82 4.34 -0.98
N GLU A 528 13.79 5.61 -1.38
CA GLU A 528 14.36 6.75 -0.65
C GLU A 528 13.49 7.21 0.53
N LEU A 529 12.26 6.68 0.66
CA LEU A 529 11.37 6.98 1.79
C LEU A 529 11.80 6.30 3.10
N GLY A 530 12.72 5.33 3.03
CA GLY A 530 13.37 4.69 4.17
C GLY A 530 14.89 4.81 4.11
N SER A 531 15.58 4.35 5.16
CA SER A 531 17.04 4.44 5.25
C SER A 531 17.80 3.48 4.34
N GLY A 532 17.16 2.41 3.87
CA GLY A 532 17.79 1.46 2.96
C GLY A 532 16.89 0.29 2.59
N ALA A 533 17.43 -0.64 1.81
CA ALA A 533 16.68 -1.79 1.34
C ALA A 533 17.55 -3.02 1.08
N VAL A 534 17.01 -4.21 1.35
CA VAL A 534 17.56 -5.47 0.83
C VAL A 534 16.54 -6.04 -0.16
N LEU A 535 16.94 -6.14 -1.42
CA LEU A 535 16.16 -6.68 -2.52
C LEU A 535 16.69 -8.08 -2.84
N PHE A 536 15.91 -9.12 -2.58
CA PHE A 536 16.39 -10.50 -2.68
C PHE A 536 15.45 -11.41 -3.45
N SER A 537 16.04 -12.36 -4.17
CA SER A 537 15.29 -13.32 -4.99
C SER A 537 16.16 -14.55 -5.29
N ALA A 538 15.51 -15.67 -5.65
CA ALA A 538 16.24 -16.86 -6.12
C ALA A 538 16.93 -16.66 -7.47
N THR A 539 16.43 -15.74 -8.28
CA THR A 539 16.85 -15.51 -9.66
C THR A 539 16.99 -14.02 -9.88
N LEU A 540 18.22 -13.51 -9.89
CA LEU A 540 18.57 -12.11 -10.23
C LEU A 540 19.76 -12.09 -11.19
N THR A 541 19.69 -12.93 -12.22
CA THR A 541 20.72 -13.01 -13.26
C THR A 541 20.20 -12.41 -14.57
N PRO A 542 20.92 -11.47 -15.21
CA PRO A 542 22.13 -10.79 -14.73
C PRO A 542 21.85 -9.71 -13.66
N MET A 543 22.68 -9.62 -12.63
CA MET A 543 22.48 -8.69 -11.51
C MET A 543 22.41 -7.22 -11.95
N ALA A 544 23.29 -6.79 -12.86
CA ALA A 544 23.34 -5.42 -13.35
C ALA A 544 22.02 -4.98 -14.02
N TYR A 545 21.32 -5.91 -14.69
CA TYR A 545 20.00 -5.62 -15.25
C TYR A 545 19.00 -5.25 -14.16
N TYR A 546 18.92 -6.07 -13.10
CA TYR A 546 18.01 -5.84 -11.99
C TYR A 546 18.36 -4.57 -11.19
N GLN A 547 19.65 -4.30 -10.97
CA GLN A 547 20.08 -3.06 -10.32
C GLN A 547 19.64 -1.82 -11.11
N ARG A 548 19.69 -1.86 -12.45
CA ARG A 548 19.21 -0.75 -13.28
C ARG A 548 17.69 -0.59 -13.21
N VAL A 549 16.93 -1.64 -13.52
CA VAL A 549 15.46 -1.53 -13.65
C VAL A 549 14.72 -1.39 -12.31
N LEU A 550 15.37 -1.69 -11.18
CA LEU A 550 14.79 -1.57 -9.84
C LEU A 550 15.35 -0.36 -9.07
N GLY A 551 15.95 0.62 -9.76
CA GLY A 551 16.37 1.89 -9.14
C GLY A 551 17.58 1.77 -8.22
N GLY A 552 18.52 0.87 -8.51
CA GLY A 552 19.70 0.56 -7.69
C GLY A 552 21.05 1.05 -8.23
N GLU A 553 21.12 1.65 -9.42
CA GLU A 553 22.39 1.82 -10.16
C GLU A 553 23.45 2.69 -9.43
N ALA A 554 23.06 3.76 -8.74
CA ALA A 554 24.00 4.70 -8.13
C ALA A 554 24.48 4.31 -6.71
N ASN A 555 23.73 3.49 -5.97
CA ASN A 555 23.94 3.30 -4.53
C ASN A 555 23.51 1.90 -4.04
N SER A 556 23.85 0.85 -4.78
CA SER A 556 23.56 -0.53 -4.39
C SER A 556 24.77 -1.44 -4.41
N LEU A 557 24.80 -2.34 -3.43
CA LEU A 557 25.68 -3.48 -3.36
C LEU A 557 25.02 -4.66 -4.07
N ALA A 558 25.82 -5.53 -4.65
CA ALA A 558 25.37 -6.77 -5.28
C ALA A 558 26.05 -7.96 -4.61
N TYR A 559 25.27 -9.00 -4.34
CA TYR A 559 25.76 -10.20 -3.69
C TYR A 559 25.07 -11.44 -4.25
N GLN A 560 25.85 -12.46 -4.62
CA GLN A 560 25.33 -13.69 -5.22
C GLN A 560 25.85 -14.89 -4.42
N LEU A 561 24.92 -15.66 -3.87
CA LEU A 561 25.22 -16.88 -3.13
C LEU A 561 25.28 -18.08 -4.07
N PRO A 562 26.25 -18.99 -3.89
CA PRO A 562 26.24 -20.26 -4.59
C PRO A 562 25.06 -21.13 -4.12
N SER A 563 24.70 -22.13 -4.93
CA SER A 563 23.73 -23.15 -4.52
C SER A 563 24.24 -23.87 -3.26
N PRO A 564 23.41 -24.04 -2.21
CA PRO A 564 23.80 -24.78 -1.02
C PRO A 564 23.81 -26.30 -1.25
N PHE A 565 23.32 -26.76 -2.40
CA PHE A 565 23.20 -28.18 -2.72
C PHE A 565 24.43 -28.70 -3.45
N PRO A 566 24.90 -29.92 -3.11
CA PRO A 566 26.00 -30.55 -3.83
C PRO A 566 25.66 -30.71 -5.33
N PRO A 567 26.53 -30.28 -6.26
CA PRO A 567 26.27 -30.39 -7.70
C PRO A 567 25.97 -31.82 -8.16
N LYS A 568 26.55 -32.83 -7.49
CA LYS A 568 26.30 -34.25 -7.77
C LYS A 568 24.84 -34.70 -7.59
N HIS A 569 24.00 -33.91 -6.91
CA HIS A 569 22.57 -34.18 -6.74
C HIS A 569 21.72 -33.63 -7.89
N GLN A 570 22.33 -32.95 -8.86
CA GLN A 570 21.66 -32.34 -10.00
C GLN A 570 22.35 -32.74 -11.30
N ALA A 571 21.57 -33.18 -12.28
CA ALA A 571 22.03 -33.37 -13.65
C ALA A 571 21.25 -32.40 -14.56
N ILE A 572 21.97 -31.55 -15.29
CA ILE A 572 21.38 -30.65 -16.28
C ILE A 572 21.66 -31.25 -17.65
N LEU A 573 20.61 -31.58 -18.38
CA LEU A 573 20.67 -32.16 -19.72
C LEU A 573 20.03 -31.16 -20.69
N VAL A 574 20.77 -30.76 -21.73
CA VAL A 574 20.31 -29.80 -22.74
C VAL A 574 20.32 -30.48 -24.10
N THR A 575 19.16 -30.60 -24.73
CA THR A 575 19.03 -31.16 -26.08
C THR A 575 19.33 -30.08 -27.12
N GLN A 576 20.42 -30.22 -27.87
CA GLN A 576 20.83 -29.22 -28.88
C GLN A 576 20.10 -29.37 -30.24
N TYR A 577 19.35 -30.46 -30.42
CA TYR A 577 18.69 -30.82 -31.69
C TYR A 577 17.18 -30.47 -31.73
N VAL A 578 16.66 -29.88 -30.66
CA VAL A 578 15.26 -29.44 -30.54
C VAL A 578 15.23 -27.91 -30.58
N GLN A 579 14.50 -27.35 -31.53
CA GLN A 579 14.29 -25.91 -31.63
C GLN A 579 12.83 -25.57 -31.34
N THR A 580 12.59 -24.73 -30.34
CA THR A 580 11.23 -24.35 -29.89
C THR A 580 10.88 -22.89 -30.20
N THR A 581 11.61 -22.26 -31.13
CA THR A 581 11.24 -20.96 -31.70
C THR A 581 9.91 -21.05 -32.44
N TYR A 582 9.13 -19.96 -32.47
CA TYR A 582 7.75 -19.98 -32.96
C TYR A 582 7.58 -20.66 -34.34
N HIS A 583 8.49 -20.39 -35.27
CA HIS A 583 8.48 -20.97 -36.62
C HIS A 583 8.83 -22.47 -36.66
N GLU A 584 9.66 -22.96 -35.74
CA GLU A 584 10.19 -24.33 -35.74
C GLU A 584 9.39 -25.28 -34.83
N ARG A 585 8.50 -24.75 -33.99
CA ARG A 585 7.75 -25.51 -32.98
C ARG A 585 7.05 -26.73 -33.55
N GLU A 586 6.30 -26.56 -34.64
CA GLU A 586 5.51 -27.63 -35.25
C GLU A 586 6.40 -28.76 -35.78
N HIS A 587 7.49 -28.41 -36.48
CA HIS A 587 8.46 -29.37 -37.02
C HIS A 587 9.20 -30.15 -35.92
N ASN A 588 9.34 -29.57 -34.73
CA ASN A 588 10.06 -30.19 -33.61
C ASN A 588 9.17 -31.03 -32.68
N VAL A 589 7.84 -31.01 -32.86
CA VAL A 589 6.89 -31.81 -32.04
C VAL A 589 7.30 -33.29 -31.94
N PRO A 590 7.62 -34.02 -33.02
CA PRO A 590 8.01 -35.43 -32.91
C PRO A 590 9.30 -35.65 -32.12
N ARG A 591 10.27 -34.73 -32.24
CA ARG A 591 11.55 -34.80 -31.51
C ARG A 591 11.36 -34.57 -30.01
N ILE A 592 10.46 -33.66 -29.64
CA ILE A 592 10.10 -33.37 -28.26
C ILE A 592 9.43 -34.60 -27.65
N ILE A 593 8.43 -35.17 -28.33
CA ILE A 593 7.71 -36.37 -27.87
C ILE A 593 8.68 -37.55 -27.65
N ALA A 594 9.56 -37.81 -28.61
CA ALA A 594 10.57 -38.85 -28.49
C ALA A 594 11.53 -38.59 -27.32
N SER A 595 11.93 -37.34 -27.10
CA SER A 595 12.84 -36.97 -26.00
C SER A 595 12.17 -37.12 -24.63
N LEU A 596 10.90 -36.71 -24.50
CA LEU A 596 10.11 -36.90 -23.28
C LEU A 596 9.95 -38.40 -22.97
N HIS A 597 9.61 -39.21 -23.97
CA HIS A 597 9.46 -40.66 -23.77
C HIS A 597 10.79 -41.34 -23.41
N ALA A 598 11.89 -40.96 -24.06
CA ALA A 598 13.23 -41.44 -23.72
C ALA A 598 13.59 -41.11 -22.26
N MET A 599 13.25 -39.90 -21.78
CA MET A 599 13.46 -39.50 -20.39
C MET A 599 12.62 -40.34 -19.42
N LEU A 600 11.33 -40.52 -19.70
CA LEU A 600 10.40 -41.29 -18.88
C LEU A 600 10.78 -42.77 -18.78
N THR A 601 11.24 -43.35 -19.88
CA THR A 601 11.69 -44.76 -19.94
C THR A 601 13.05 -44.97 -19.29
N ALA A 602 13.97 -44.00 -19.41
CA ALA A 602 15.30 -44.11 -18.83
C ALA A 602 15.30 -44.08 -17.29
N LYS A 603 14.35 -43.38 -16.66
CA LYS A 603 14.29 -43.28 -15.21
C LYS A 603 12.86 -43.18 -14.69
N HIS A 604 12.42 -44.14 -13.87
CA HIS A 604 11.13 -44.03 -13.20
C HIS A 604 11.13 -42.92 -12.16
N GLY A 605 10.06 -42.11 -12.17
CA GLY A 605 10.04 -40.82 -11.50
C GLY A 605 8.72 -40.10 -11.64
N ASN A 606 8.56 -39.06 -10.83
CA ASN A 606 7.55 -38.04 -11.05
C ASN A 606 8.14 -36.96 -11.97
N TYR A 607 7.44 -36.55 -13.01
CA TYR A 607 7.95 -35.56 -13.96
C TYR A 607 7.05 -34.34 -14.04
N LEU A 608 7.64 -33.15 -13.96
CA LEU A 608 6.98 -31.88 -14.27
C LEU A 608 7.53 -31.36 -15.60
N VAL A 609 6.68 -31.21 -16.61
CA VAL A 609 7.08 -30.68 -17.93
C VAL A 609 6.51 -29.29 -18.11
N PHE A 610 7.36 -28.27 -18.27
CA PHE A 610 6.97 -26.86 -18.41
C PHE A 610 7.01 -26.39 -19.88
N PHE A 611 6.02 -25.59 -20.28
CA PHE A 611 5.90 -25.05 -21.64
C PHE A 611 5.74 -23.52 -21.66
N PRO A 612 6.18 -22.83 -22.74
CA PRO A 612 6.06 -21.39 -22.90
C PRO A 612 4.63 -20.86 -23.08
N SER A 613 3.65 -21.72 -23.42
CA SER A 613 2.24 -21.32 -23.53
C SER A 613 1.29 -22.50 -23.37
N TYR A 614 0.04 -22.22 -22.96
CA TYR A 614 -1.02 -23.23 -22.89
C TYR A 614 -1.33 -23.86 -24.25
N GLY A 615 -1.35 -23.07 -25.32
CA GLY A 615 -1.56 -23.59 -26.67
C GLY A 615 -0.48 -24.61 -27.06
N TYR A 616 0.77 -24.32 -26.71
CA TYR A 616 1.87 -25.24 -27.00
C TYR A 616 1.84 -26.49 -26.11
N LEU A 617 1.50 -26.35 -24.83
CA LEU A 617 1.22 -27.50 -23.96
C LEU A 617 0.16 -28.42 -24.57
N LEU A 618 -0.97 -27.87 -25.01
CA LEU A 618 -2.07 -28.67 -25.53
C LEU A 618 -1.65 -29.41 -26.82
N GLN A 619 -0.90 -28.74 -27.68
CA GLN A 619 -0.33 -29.34 -28.89
C GLN A 619 0.57 -30.53 -28.56
N ILE A 620 1.54 -30.34 -27.66
CA ILE A 620 2.50 -31.40 -27.30
C ILE A 620 1.83 -32.52 -26.51
N LYS A 621 0.96 -32.20 -25.55
CA LYS A 621 0.23 -33.19 -24.74
C LYS A 621 -0.62 -34.10 -25.61
N THR A 622 -1.44 -33.52 -26.49
CA THR A 622 -2.32 -34.28 -27.40
C THR A 622 -1.50 -35.23 -28.27
N ALA A 623 -0.40 -34.73 -28.83
CA ALA A 623 0.48 -35.54 -29.68
C ALA A 623 1.23 -36.61 -28.87
N PHE A 624 1.61 -36.34 -27.62
CA PHE A 624 2.24 -37.31 -26.73
C PHE A 624 1.29 -38.43 -26.33
N GLU A 625 0.06 -38.12 -25.92
CA GLU A 625 -0.97 -39.11 -25.55
C GLU A 625 -1.36 -40.00 -26.73
N ALA A 626 -1.40 -39.44 -27.93
CA ALA A 626 -1.63 -40.22 -29.15
C ALA A 626 -0.48 -41.19 -29.44
N ALA A 627 0.78 -40.79 -29.17
CA ALA A 627 1.95 -41.62 -29.40
C ALA A 627 2.19 -42.67 -28.29
N TYR A 628 1.82 -42.35 -27.05
CA TYR A 628 2.09 -43.17 -25.86
C TYR A 628 0.87 -43.23 -24.92
N PRO A 629 -0.21 -43.94 -25.32
CA PRO A 629 -1.47 -43.96 -24.58
C PRO A 629 -1.37 -44.63 -23.20
N ASP A 630 -0.34 -45.47 -22.99
CA ASP A 630 -0.10 -46.19 -21.74
C ASP A 630 0.52 -45.29 -20.64
N VAL A 631 0.94 -44.07 -20.99
CA VAL A 631 1.54 -43.13 -20.05
C VAL A 631 0.47 -42.18 -19.54
N ALA A 632 0.15 -42.28 -18.24
CA ALA A 632 -0.85 -41.44 -17.61
C ALA A 632 -0.41 -39.97 -17.55
N THR A 633 -1.33 -39.06 -17.94
CA THR A 633 -1.06 -37.62 -18.01
C THR A 633 -2.06 -36.82 -17.16
N THR A 634 -1.61 -35.77 -16.44
CA THR A 634 -2.50 -34.85 -15.70
C THR A 634 -2.13 -33.38 -15.88
N ARG A 635 -3.11 -32.54 -16.22
CA ARG A 635 -2.94 -31.08 -16.37
C ARG A 635 -3.79 -30.35 -15.31
N PRO A 636 -3.40 -29.14 -14.89
CA PRO A 636 -4.31 -28.27 -14.14
C PRO A 636 -5.55 -27.90 -14.98
N SER A 637 -6.72 -27.94 -14.34
CA SER A 637 -7.99 -27.42 -14.86
C SER A 637 -7.95 -25.88 -14.83
N LEU A 638 -8.52 -25.23 -15.86
CA LEU A 638 -8.64 -23.76 -15.95
C LEU A 638 -10.03 -23.26 -15.53
N ASP A 639 -10.96 -24.15 -15.16
CA ASP A 639 -12.40 -23.82 -15.07
C ASP A 639 -12.93 -23.42 -13.69
N ASP A 640 -12.10 -23.34 -12.65
CA ASP A 640 -12.55 -22.86 -11.35
C ASP A 640 -11.95 -21.48 -11.06
N GLY A 641 -12.80 -20.45 -11.01
CA GLY A 641 -12.49 -19.06 -10.62
C GLY A 641 -12.07 -18.90 -9.15
N CYS A 642 -11.47 -19.94 -8.56
CA CYS A 642 -10.88 -19.92 -7.24
C CYS A 642 -9.36 -19.85 -7.40
N ASN A 643 -8.72 -18.91 -6.72
CA ASN A 643 -7.29 -18.64 -6.79
C ASN A 643 -6.49 -19.71 -6.00
N CYS A 644 -6.73 -21.00 -6.27
CA CYS A 644 -6.02 -22.12 -5.65
C CYS A 644 -5.80 -23.28 -6.64
N PRO A 645 -4.66 -23.28 -7.39
CA PRO A 645 -4.23 -24.46 -8.12
C PRO A 645 -3.70 -25.59 -7.21
N ALA A 646 -3.60 -25.36 -5.89
CA ALA A 646 -2.84 -26.21 -4.98
C ALA A 646 -3.67 -27.37 -4.37
N ASP A 647 -4.96 -27.17 -4.11
CA ASP A 647 -5.74 -28.11 -3.27
C ASP A 647 -6.12 -29.42 -3.98
N LEU A 648 -6.03 -29.45 -5.32
CA LEU A 648 -6.18 -30.69 -6.11
C LEU A 648 -4.89 -31.53 -6.20
N PHE A 649 -3.73 -31.00 -5.77
CA PHE A 649 -2.42 -31.65 -5.90
C PHE A 649 -1.98 -32.47 -4.67
N GLU A 650 -2.54 -32.20 -3.49
CA GLU A 650 -2.09 -32.81 -2.22
C GLU A 650 -2.35 -34.33 -2.08
N PRO A 651 -3.43 -34.94 -2.61
CA PRO A 651 -3.68 -36.37 -2.32
C PRO A 651 -2.80 -37.33 -3.13
N VAL A 652 -2.31 -36.92 -4.31
CA VAL A 652 -1.53 -37.79 -5.23
C VAL A 652 -0.04 -37.79 -4.89
N PHE A 653 0.44 -36.75 -4.22
CA PHE A 653 1.84 -36.58 -3.80
C PHE A 653 1.96 -36.42 -2.27
N SER A 654 1.93 -37.52 -1.52
CA SER A 654 2.47 -37.56 -0.15
C SER A 654 3.52 -38.68 -0.07
N GLN A 655 4.74 -38.49 0.45
CA GLN A 655 5.16 -37.79 1.66
C GLN A 655 6.41 -36.91 1.40
N HIS A 656 6.46 -35.71 2.00
CA HIS A 656 7.49 -34.64 2.00
C HIS A 656 7.19 -33.42 1.10
N PRO A 657 6.83 -32.25 1.69
CA PRO A 657 6.34 -31.09 0.96
C PRO A 657 7.49 -30.26 0.34
N ARG A 658 7.36 -29.85 -0.93
CA ARG A 658 8.14 -28.74 -1.51
C ARG A 658 7.27 -27.91 -2.47
N LYS A 659 7.36 -26.59 -2.26
CA LYS A 659 6.59 -25.48 -2.86
C LYS A 659 6.49 -25.49 -4.41
N PRO A 660 5.38 -24.99 -5.00
CA PRO A 660 5.24 -24.89 -6.45
C PRO A 660 5.91 -23.63 -7.03
N TYR A 661 6.54 -23.81 -8.20
CA TYR A 661 7.01 -22.74 -9.08
C TYR A 661 5.84 -22.19 -9.91
N SER A 662 5.82 -20.88 -10.17
CA SER A 662 4.83 -20.26 -11.06
C SER A 662 5.16 -20.57 -12.51
N VAL A 663 4.45 -21.52 -13.11
CA VAL A 663 4.34 -21.65 -14.56
C VAL A 663 2.91 -22.04 -14.90
N SER A 664 2.33 -21.33 -15.85
CA SER A 664 0.92 -21.47 -16.22
C SER A 664 0.64 -22.74 -17.03
N ALA A 665 1.61 -23.33 -17.75
CA ALA A 665 1.37 -24.53 -18.56
C ALA A 665 2.34 -25.66 -18.19
N TYR A 666 1.85 -26.66 -17.45
CA TYR A 666 2.62 -27.87 -17.15
C TYR A 666 1.79 -29.17 -17.21
N TRP A 667 2.48 -30.30 -17.43
CA TRP A 667 1.91 -31.64 -17.38
C TRP A 667 2.72 -32.52 -16.39
N VAL A 668 2.02 -33.32 -15.57
CA VAL A 668 2.58 -34.25 -14.58
C VAL A 668 2.45 -35.73 -14.98
N VAL A 669 3.55 -36.47 -14.89
CA VAL A 669 3.56 -37.96 -14.92
C VAL A 669 3.90 -38.45 -13.53
N SER A 670 3.07 -39.32 -12.95
CA SER A 670 3.25 -39.81 -11.57
C SER A 670 3.52 -41.32 -11.49
N SER A 671 4.32 -41.71 -10.50
CA SER A 671 4.49 -43.09 -10.06
C SER A 671 4.62 -43.13 -8.52
N PRO A 672 3.89 -44.00 -7.80
CA PRO A 672 3.93 -44.01 -6.33
C PRO A 672 5.36 -44.26 -5.81
N LYS A 673 5.84 -43.40 -4.89
CA LYS A 673 7.15 -43.49 -4.20
C LYS A 673 8.41 -43.23 -5.04
N ALA A 674 8.34 -42.44 -6.13
CA ALA A 674 9.50 -42.11 -6.97
C ALA A 674 10.04 -40.67 -6.79
N LEU A 675 11.32 -40.44 -7.16
CA LEU A 675 11.97 -39.11 -7.19
C LEU A 675 11.30 -38.18 -8.22
N THR A 676 11.27 -36.87 -7.95
CA THR A 676 10.73 -35.85 -8.88
C THR A 676 11.81 -35.27 -9.80
N TYR A 677 11.48 -35.13 -11.07
CA TYR A 677 12.28 -34.61 -12.17
C TYR A 677 11.54 -33.44 -12.84
N VAL A 678 12.30 -32.49 -13.36
CA VAL A 678 11.76 -31.32 -14.07
C VAL A 678 12.31 -31.31 -15.48
N ALA A 679 11.42 -31.16 -16.46
CA ALA A 679 11.74 -30.93 -17.86
C ALA A 679 11.13 -29.60 -18.31
N THR A 680 11.85 -28.89 -19.17
CA THR A 680 11.36 -27.64 -19.78
C THR A 680 11.49 -27.81 -21.30
N VAL A 681 10.41 -27.51 -22.02
CA VAL A 681 10.31 -27.65 -23.49
C VAL A 681 10.33 -26.30 -24.17
#